data_AF-A0A7C4M8X3-F1
#
_entry.id   AF-A0A7C4M8X3-F1
#
_cell.length_a   1.000
_cell.length_b   1.000
_cell.length_c   1.000
_cell.angle_alpha   90.00
_cell.angle_beta   90.00
_cell.angle_gamma   90.00
#
_symmetry.space_group_name_H-M   'P 1'
#
loop_
_entity.id
_entity.type
_entity.pdbx_description
1 polymer ?
#
loop_
_entity_poly.entity_id
_entity_poly.type
_entity_poly.pdbx_seq_one_letter_code
_entity_poly.pdbx_strand_id
1 'polypeptide(L)'
;GANSKDPFFRSDIIVATIDQTIGAYCCTPLSIPVHFGNIPAGAAVSSFLCFDEAHVYDYELGLQSMLILLERTAKLGLPFLIMSATLPDSFVEWFMNNPAFSDRVKVVEGNESDIPKRRDRHVVLRWCDKVLDAKDVFDATEIYRKIIVVCNTVDHAQNLYEIVGEKLKAQGFIVHLLHSRFLNEDRERIEKSMKNSIRDKNAKTLIITTQVCEVGLDISCDLLITELAPPDALVQRIGRCAREGGQGEVWVYDAAFSAPYSEMEMEQSKKYISENLDGKKVGWKEELEFVNNILNESFKVMMNDDRRRNTILLSLGDATFKGERHKIERNIREILTANVTINDDPEKLKYRELLCMPWINVDIRVLNKRLSDAKYWEVIFGHDECGKPSVNLKFHGEVYPCGFYVIHSDYAKYDEELGLMLGKKGSALNPIETGMQYEPLQSYSYVEETWIEHSKKCLLAFQKLKGKEMHSLRLLASIMDLNLNMVEGLLALGIALHDIGKLNVEWQKSIGIHENGVPLAHTITERKVPPHATISADALYPIFKSLIPNKYLALAFKYAIAHHHHTRAREIPPYKLGWIGCYESVVREVCREYGLYVEPAEIRIAETMYKNLETGMFNIEALKPYTVYCLIARLIRLSDRESFVMNDRNLFKTN
;
A
#
# COMPACT_ATOMS: atom_id res chain seq x y z
N GLY A 1 0.29 5.94 -0.85
CA GLY A 1 0.56 5.84 -2.30
C GLY A 1 -0.35 4.83 -2.97
N ALA A 2 -1.59 5.24 -3.24
CA ALA A 2 -2.35 4.77 -4.39
C ALA A 2 -2.71 6.03 -5.17
N ASN A 3 -2.72 5.99 -6.50
CA ASN A 3 -3.27 7.10 -7.27
C ASN A 3 -4.72 7.30 -6.79
N SER A 4 -5.05 8.46 -6.21
CA SER A 4 -6.41 8.75 -5.76
C SER A 4 -7.44 8.64 -6.89
N LYS A 5 -6.98 8.75 -8.14
CA LYS A 5 -7.79 8.58 -9.36
C LYS A 5 -8.06 7.13 -9.75
N ASP A 6 -7.29 6.16 -9.24
CA ASP A 6 -7.53 4.72 -9.49
C ASP A 6 -7.35 3.86 -8.22
N PRO A 7 -8.25 4.00 -7.25
CA PRO A 7 -8.17 3.25 -6.00
C PRO A 7 -8.57 1.76 -6.15
N PHE A 8 -9.14 1.38 -7.30
CA PHE A 8 -9.62 0.01 -7.59
C PHE A 8 -8.61 -0.83 -8.37
N PHE A 9 -7.45 -0.28 -8.70
CA PHE A 9 -6.42 -0.94 -9.50
C PHE A 9 -6.98 -1.39 -10.85
N ARG A 10 -7.61 -0.46 -11.59
CA ARG A 10 -8.23 -0.69 -12.91
C ARG A 10 -7.26 -0.43 -14.07
N SER A 11 -6.22 0.35 -13.84
CA SER A 11 -5.24 0.75 -14.84
C SER A 11 -4.31 -0.42 -15.19
N ASP A 12 -3.77 -0.41 -16.41
CA ASP A 12 -2.82 -1.44 -16.87
C ASP A 12 -1.49 -1.38 -16.10
N ILE A 13 -1.13 -0.20 -15.58
CA ILE A 13 0.05 0.03 -14.76
C ILE A 13 -0.40 0.70 -13.45
N ILE A 14 -0.09 0.05 -12.33
CA ILE A 14 -0.45 0.51 -10.99
C ILE A 14 0.84 0.77 -10.22
N VAL A 15 1.01 2.00 -9.73
CA VAL A 15 2.11 2.36 -8.82
C VAL A 15 1.55 2.44 -7.41
N ALA A 16 2.03 1.55 -6.54
CA ALA A 16 1.54 1.39 -5.18
C ALA A 16 2.68 1.06 -4.22
N THR A 17 2.52 1.41 -2.94
CA THR A 17 3.45 0.96 -1.88
C THR A 17 3.22 -0.51 -1.55
N ILE A 18 4.22 -1.18 -0.98
CA ILE A 18 4.08 -2.57 -0.52
C ILE A 18 2.89 -2.76 0.44
N ASP A 19 2.62 -1.80 1.33
CA ASP A 19 1.45 -1.79 2.22
C ASP A 19 0.12 -1.84 1.44
N GLN A 20 0.01 -1.07 0.35
CA GLN A 20 -1.20 -1.06 -0.47
C GLN A 20 -1.33 -2.36 -1.27
N THR A 21 -0.23 -2.89 -1.79
CA THR A 21 -0.22 -4.15 -2.55
C THR A 21 -0.61 -5.34 -1.67
N ILE A 22 -0.06 -5.46 -0.46
CA ILE A 22 -0.41 -6.54 0.47
C ILE A 22 -1.81 -6.32 1.05
N GLY A 23 -2.18 -5.08 1.40
CA GLY A 23 -3.53 -4.76 1.84
C GLY A 23 -4.57 -5.12 0.77
N ALA A 24 -4.31 -4.80 -0.49
CA ALA A 24 -5.10 -5.25 -1.62
C ALA A 24 -5.13 -6.78 -1.71
N TYR A 25 -3.97 -7.43 -1.69
CA TYR A 25 -3.86 -8.89 -1.73
C TYR A 25 -4.70 -9.56 -0.64
N CYS A 26 -4.82 -8.98 0.57
CA CYS A 26 -5.61 -9.50 1.69
C CYS A 26 -7.07 -9.02 1.75
N CYS A 27 -7.62 -8.47 0.65
CA CYS A 27 -8.96 -7.89 0.59
C CYS A 27 -9.23 -6.80 1.65
N THR A 28 -8.18 -6.14 2.13
CA THR A 28 -8.19 -5.08 3.16
C THR A 28 -7.45 -3.85 2.63
N PRO A 29 -7.97 -3.20 1.58
CA PRO A 29 -7.29 -2.04 1.02
C PRO A 29 -7.20 -0.90 2.05
N LEU A 30 -6.06 -0.24 2.07
CA LEU A 30 -5.79 0.84 3.01
C LEU A 30 -6.41 2.17 2.52
N SER A 31 -6.63 2.31 1.22
CA SER A 31 -7.09 3.55 0.56
C SER A 31 -8.60 3.63 0.29
N ILE A 32 -9.36 2.53 0.41
CA ILE A 32 -10.82 2.52 0.18
C ILE A 32 -11.58 1.74 1.26
N PRO A 33 -12.90 1.94 1.39
CA PRO A 33 -13.74 1.15 2.28
C PRO A 33 -13.57 -0.35 2.03
N VAL A 34 -13.52 -1.14 3.11
CA VAL A 34 -13.15 -2.55 3.04
C VAL A 34 -14.13 -3.41 2.22
N HIS A 35 -15.39 -2.96 2.09
CA HIS A 35 -16.37 -3.68 1.27
C HIS A 35 -16.03 -3.71 -0.23
N PHE A 36 -15.09 -2.86 -0.69
CA PHE A 36 -14.53 -2.93 -2.04
C PHE A 36 -13.29 -3.81 -2.16
N GLY A 37 -12.81 -4.42 -1.08
CA GLY A 37 -11.48 -5.01 -1.01
C GLY A 37 -11.21 -6.17 -1.98
N ASN A 38 -12.25 -6.87 -2.44
CA ASN A 38 -12.12 -7.93 -3.44
C ASN A 38 -11.75 -7.43 -4.84
N ILE A 39 -12.03 -6.16 -5.18
CA ILE A 39 -11.67 -5.59 -6.49
C ILE A 39 -10.14 -5.45 -6.64
N PRO A 40 -9.42 -4.71 -5.76
CA PRO A 40 -7.97 -4.59 -5.86
C PRO A 40 -7.26 -5.91 -5.54
N ALA A 41 -7.84 -6.80 -4.73
CA ALA A 41 -7.31 -8.14 -4.50
C ALA A 41 -7.17 -8.95 -5.80
N GLY A 42 -8.22 -8.92 -6.65
CA GLY A 42 -8.17 -9.58 -7.96
C GLY A 42 -7.06 -9.06 -8.86
N ALA A 43 -6.76 -7.75 -8.82
CA ALA A 43 -5.60 -7.22 -9.55
C ALA A 43 -4.28 -7.70 -8.93
N ALA A 44 -4.14 -7.63 -7.61
CA ALA A 44 -2.89 -7.99 -6.92
C ALA A 44 -2.49 -9.47 -7.14
N VAL A 45 -3.45 -10.40 -7.21
CA VAL A 45 -3.16 -11.83 -7.37
C VAL A 45 -2.76 -12.24 -8.80
N SER A 46 -3.08 -11.44 -9.82
CA SER A 46 -2.80 -11.75 -11.24
C SER A 46 -1.84 -10.78 -11.92
N SER A 47 -1.31 -9.80 -11.18
CA SER A 47 -0.40 -8.80 -11.74
C SER A 47 1.01 -9.34 -11.94
N PHE A 48 1.72 -8.77 -12.92
CA PHE A 48 3.17 -8.78 -12.95
C PHE A 48 3.68 -7.87 -11.82
N LEU A 49 4.15 -8.47 -10.72
CA LEU A 49 4.60 -7.70 -9.56
C LEU A 49 6.02 -7.17 -9.78
N CYS A 50 6.18 -5.85 -9.68
CA CYS A 50 7.47 -5.18 -9.72
C CYS A 50 7.73 -4.50 -8.37
N PHE A 51 8.77 -4.95 -7.67
CA PHE A 51 9.22 -4.38 -6.41
C PHE A 51 10.47 -3.53 -6.68
N ASP A 52 10.30 -2.22 -6.61
CA ASP A 52 11.38 -1.24 -6.72
C ASP A 52 12.00 -0.96 -5.35
N GLU A 53 13.31 -0.69 -5.35
CA GLU A 53 14.14 -0.43 -4.17
C GLU A 53 13.92 -1.43 -3.02
N ALA A 54 13.94 -2.73 -3.33
CA ALA A 54 13.58 -3.79 -2.37
C ALA A 54 14.47 -3.82 -1.11
N HIS A 55 15.67 -3.23 -1.15
CA HIS A 55 16.53 -3.08 0.03
C HIS A 55 16.00 -2.06 1.06
N VAL A 56 15.05 -1.19 0.70
CA VAL A 56 14.44 -0.24 1.64
C VAL A 56 13.43 -0.93 2.56
N TYR A 57 12.98 -2.13 2.20
CA TYR A 57 12.01 -2.86 3.02
C TYR A 57 12.65 -3.33 4.31
N ASP A 58 11.86 -3.26 5.39
CA ASP A 58 12.21 -3.93 6.64
C ASP A 58 12.53 -5.40 6.37
N TYR A 59 13.74 -5.84 6.72
CA TYR A 59 14.23 -7.14 6.30
C TYR A 59 13.49 -8.31 6.96
N GLU A 60 12.99 -8.11 8.18
CA GLU A 60 12.29 -9.15 8.95
C GLU A 60 10.80 -9.25 8.61
N LEU A 61 10.18 -8.14 8.20
CA LEU A 61 8.73 -8.04 7.95
C LEU A 61 8.41 -7.76 6.48
N GLY A 62 8.86 -6.62 5.96
CA GLY A 62 8.48 -6.11 4.64
C GLY A 62 9.05 -6.96 3.51
N LEU A 63 10.34 -7.28 3.60
CA LEU A 63 11.01 -8.17 2.67
C LEU A 63 10.41 -9.58 2.73
N GLN A 64 10.12 -10.10 3.93
CA GLN A 64 9.49 -11.42 4.08
C GLN A 64 8.08 -11.45 3.49
N SER A 65 7.30 -10.39 3.69
CA SER A 65 5.97 -10.25 3.09
C SER A 65 6.02 -10.14 1.57
N MET A 66 7.01 -9.44 1.01
CA MET A 66 7.28 -9.45 -0.43
C MET A 66 7.58 -10.88 -0.92
N LEU A 67 8.48 -11.62 -0.26
CA LEU A 67 8.83 -12.99 -0.61
C LEU A 67 7.59 -13.92 -0.60
N ILE A 68 6.68 -13.75 0.36
CA ILE A 68 5.41 -14.48 0.41
C ILE A 68 4.58 -14.25 -0.86
N LEU A 69 4.48 -13.01 -1.35
CA LEU A 69 3.79 -12.71 -2.60
C LEU A 69 4.53 -13.29 -3.80
N LEU A 70 5.86 -13.24 -3.83
CA LEU A 70 6.67 -13.77 -4.91
C LEU A 70 6.60 -15.29 -5.02
N GLU A 71 6.66 -16.02 -3.89
CA GLU A 71 6.49 -17.47 -3.88
C GLU A 71 5.13 -17.88 -4.43
N ARG A 72 4.08 -17.12 -4.11
CA ARG A 72 2.73 -17.34 -4.62
C ARG A 72 2.65 -17.05 -6.11
N THR A 73 3.21 -15.93 -6.54
CA THR A 73 3.29 -15.51 -7.94
C THR A 73 4.01 -16.57 -8.78
N ALA A 74 5.16 -17.05 -8.30
CA ALA A 74 5.93 -18.13 -8.93
C ALA A 74 5.16 -19.46 -8.99
N LYS A 75 4.46 -19.85 -7.90
CA LYS A 75 3.59 -21.05 -7.87
C LYS A 75 2.40 -20.96 -8.84
N LEU A 76 1.95 -19.75 -9.17
CA LEU A 76 0.93 -19.48 -10.19
C LEU A 76 1.51 -19.38 -11.62
N GLY A 77 2.83 -19.42 -11.78
CA GLY A 77 3.50 -19.27 -13.08
C GLY A 77 3.48 -17.82 -13.60
N LEU A 78 3.29 -16.85 -12.72
CA LEU A 78 3.27 -15.43 -13.05
C LEU A 78 4.68 -14.83 -12.98
N PRO A 79 5.00 -13.85 -13.85
CA PRO A 79 6.29 -13.16 -13.78
C PRO A 79 6.36 -12.22 -12.58
N PHE A 80 7.57 -11.87 -12.17
CA PHE A 80 7.84 -10.80 -11.21
C PHE A 80 9.20 -10.14 -11.50
N LEU A 81 9.42 -8.95 -10.96
CA LEU A 81 10.67 -8.20 -11.05
C LEU A 81 11.02 -7.64 -9.67
N ILE A 82 12.27 -7.84 -9.24
CA ILE A 82 12.83 -7.22 -8.04
C ILE A 82 13.96 -6.32 -8.50
N MET A 83 13.96 -5.06 -8.07
CA MET A 83 15.02 -4.10 -8.32
C MET A 83 15.62 -3.65 -6.99
N SER A 84 16.94 -3.63 -6.93
CA SER A 84 17.65 -3.17 -5.74
C SER A 84 19.08 -2.76 -6.09
N ALA A 85 19.62 -1.80 -5.34
CA ALA A 85 21.01 -1.38 -5.44
C ALA A 85 21.95 -2.13 -4.47
N THR A 86 21.45 -2.59 -3.31
CA THR A 86 22.29 -2.97 -2.16
C THR A 86 21.83 -4.23 -1.44
N LEU A 87 21.22 -5.20 -2.16
CA LEU A 87 20.95 -6.51 -1.56
C LEU A 87 22.20 -7.39 -1.65
N PRO A 88 22.54 -8.16 -0.59
CA PRO A 88 23.74 -8.99 -0.57
C PRO A 88 23.62 -10.24 -1.45
N ASP A 89 24.76 -10.85 -1.78
CA ASP A 89 24.85 -12.03 -2.65
C ASP A 89 24.00 -13.20 -2.13
N SER A 90 23.93 -13.40 -0.82
CA SER A 90 23.06 -14.41 -0.19
C SER A 90 21.58 -14.27 -0.55
N PHE A 91 21.10 -13.05 -0.81
CA PHE A 91 19.73 -12.84 -1.29
C PHE A 91 19.57 -13.41 -2.71
N VAL A 92 20.52 -13.12 -3.59
CA VAL A 92 20.54 -13.59 -4.98
C VAL A 92 20.71 -15.12 -5.03
N GLU A 93 21.68 -15.65 -4.29
CA GLU A 93 21.94 -17.08 -4.15
C GLU A 93 20.70 -17.84 -3.65
N TRP A 94 19.94 -17.25 -2.73
CA TRP A 94 18.70 -17.87 -2.24
C TRP A 94 17.69 -18.06 -3.37
N PHE A 95 17.48 -17.07 -4.24
CA PHE A 95 16.58 -17.22 -5.39
C PHE A 95 17.07 -18.29 -6.38
N MET A 96 18.38 -18.32 -6.66
CA MET A 96 18.96 -19.29 -7.58
C MET A 96 18.88 -20.72 -7.04
N ASN A 97 19.06 -20.90 -5.74
CA ASN A 97 19.10 -22.22 -5.10
C ASN A 97 17.73 -22.71 -4.62
N ASN A 98 16.72 -21.85 -4.51
CA ASN A 98 15.40 -22.23 -4.04
C ASN A 98 14.59 -22.94 -5.15
N PRO A 99 14.16 -24.20 -4.95
CA PRO A 99 13.41 -24.95 -5.95
C PRO A 99 12.08 -24.32 -6.40
N ALA A 100 11.50 -23.41 -5.60
CA ALA A 100 10.30 -22.69 -5.95
C ALA A 100 10.53 -21.66 -7.07
N PHE A 101 11.78 -21.24 -7.28
CA PHE A 101 12.19 -20.17 -8.19
C PHE A 101 13.16 -20.67 -9.27
N SER A 102 14.21 -21.40 -8.87
CA SER A 102 15.23 -22.10 -9.68
C SER A 102 15.44 -21.55 -11.10
N ASP A 103 15.37 -22.39 -12.15
CA ASP A 103 15.66 -22.09 -13.55
C ASP A 103 14.75 -21.00 -14.16
N ARG A 104 13.80 -20.48 -13.39
CA ARG A 104 12.81 -19.47 -13.81
C ARG A 104 13.22 -18.05 -13.40
N VAL A 105 14.26 -17.88 -12.59
CA VAL A 105 14.78 -16.56 -12.21
C VAL A 105 16.05 -16.26 -12.98
N LYS A 106 16.07 -15.08 -13.61
CA LYS A 106 17.26 -14.54 -14.26
C LYS A 106 17.79 -13.38 -13.43
N VAL A 107 19.03 -13.50 -12.99
CA VAL A 107 19.76 -12.38 -12.36
C VAL A 107 20.31 -11.49 -13.47
N VAL A 108 20.08 -10.18 -13.33
CA VAL A 108 20.63 -9.17 -14.24
C VAL A 108 21.39 -8.17 -13.39
N GLU A 109 22.71 -8.29 -13.38
CA GLU A 109 23.60 -7.36 -12.70
C GLU A 109 23.94 -6.20 -13.62
N GLY A 110 23.85 -4.99 -13.09
CA GLY A 110 24.32 -3.79 -13.78
C GLY A 110 25.81 -3.55 -13.53
N ASN A 111 26.49 -3.00 -14.52
CA ASN A 111 27.89 -2.58 -14.46
C ASN A 111 28.02 -1.06 -14.59
N GLU A 112 29.16 -0.49 -14.14
CA GLU A 112 29.44 0.95 -14.32
C GLU A 112 29.40 1.38 -15.80
N SER A 113 29.71 0.48 -16.73
CA SER A 113 29.62 0.71 -18.17
C SER A 113 28.19 0.89 -18.68
N ASP A 114 27.21 0.34 -17.96
CA ASP A 114 25.81 0.34 -18.39
C ASP A 114 25.13 1.68 -18.07
N ILE A 115 25.74 2.49 -17.20
CA ILE A 115 25.24 3.79 -16.78
C ILE A 115 26.25 4.88 -17.18
N PRO A 116 26.06 5.56 -18.31
CA PRO A 116 27.03 6.53 -18.85
C PRO A 116 27.49 7.59 -17.85
N LYS A 117 26.58 8.08 -17.00
CA LYS A 117 26.88 9.10 -15.97
C LYS A 117 27.79 8.58 -14.84
N ARG A 118 27.79 7.27 -14.57
CA ARG A 118 28.64 6.67 -13.54
C ARG A 118 30.06 6.39 -14.04
N ARG A 119 30.26 6.24 -15.35
CA ARG A 119 31.58 5.96 -15.95
C ARG A 119 32.64 6.98 -15.54
N ASP A 120 32.26 8.25 -15.45
CA ASP A 120 33.18 9.35 -15.09
C ASP A 120 33.08 9.77 -13.61
N ARG A 121 32.36 9.00 -12.78
CA ARG A 121 32.16 9.28 -11.35
C ARG A 121 33.39 8.87 -10.53
N HIS A 122 33.89 9.81 -9.74
CA HIS A 122 35.06 9.66 -8.89
C HIS A 122 34.72 10.19 -7.50
N VAL A 123 34.31 9.29 -6.61
CA VAL A 123 33.98 9.62 -5.22
C VAL A 123 35.01 9.02 -4.29
N VAL A 124 35.62 9.84 -3.44
CA VAL A 124 36.55 9.41 -2.39
C VAL A 124 35.86 9.51 -1.04
N LEU A 125 35.90 8.43 -0.27
CA LEU A 125 35.37 8.39 1.09
C LEU A 125 36.47 8.69 2.09
N ARG A 126 36.17 9.50 3.10
CA ARG A 126 37.05 9.81 4.23
C ARG A 126 36.35 9.53 5.56
N TRP A 127 37.02 8.80 6.44
CA TRP A 127 36.58 8.59 7.80
C TRP A 127 37.01 9.76 8.70
N CYS A 128 36.07 10.29 9.45
CA CYS A 128 36.28 11.35 10.43
C CYS A 128 36.01 10.80 11.83
N ASP A 129 37.07 10.48 12.58
CA ASP A 129 36.99 9.88 13.93
C ASP A 129 36.58 10.91 15.00
N LYS A 130 35.42 11.53 14.79
CA LYS A 130 34.74 12.45 15.69
C LYS A 130 33.27 12.58 15.29
N VAL A 131 32.46 13.10 16.22
CA VAL A 131 31.06 13.45 15.95
C VAL A 131 30.99 14.72 15.09
N LEU A 132 30.05 14.74 14.13
CA LEU A 132 29.78 15.90 13.29
C LEU A 132 29.33 17.11 14.11
N ASP A 133 29.95 18.27 13.88
CA ASP A 133 29.55 19.53 14.49
C ASP A 133 29.38 20.68 13.47
N ALA A 134 28.98 21.87 13.95
CA ALA A 134 28.78 23.04 13.10
C ALA A 134 30.09 23.57 12.48
N LYS A 135 31.23 23.38 13.14
CA LYS A 135 32.52 23.83 12.64
C LYS A 135 32.90 23.04 11.38
N ASP A 136 32.66 21.74 11.37
CA ASP A 136 32.87 20.90 10.18
C ASP A 136 32.11 21.41 8.95
N VAL A 137 30.86 21.85 9.16
CA VAL A 137 30.05 22.43 8.07
C VAL A 137 30.61 23.77 7.61
N PHE A 138 31.06 24.63 8.52
CA PHE A 138 31.73 25.89 8.14
C PHE A 138 33.00 25.62 7.34
N ASP A 139 33.88 24.76 7.83
CA ASP A 139 35.15 24.41 7.17
C ASP A 139 34.89 23.83 5.76
N ALA A 140 33.86 22.99 5.60
CA ALA A 140 33.43 22.46 4.30
C ALA A 140 32.96 23.56 3.33
N THR A 141 32.21 24.55 3.80
CA THR A 141 31.65 25.63 2.97
C THR A 141 32.70 26.61 2.44
N GLU A 142 33.91 26.59 2.98
CA GLU A 142 35.05 27.36 2.45
C GLU A 142 35.57 26.78 1.12
N ILE A 143 35.41 25.47 0.92
CA ILE A 143 35.96 24.71 -0.20
C ILE A 143 34.88 24.34 -1.21
N TYR A 144 33.73 23.86 -0.72
CA TYR A 144 32.67 23.28 -1.55
C TYR A 144 31.48 24.21 -1.67
N ARG A 145 30.83 24.17 -2.84
CA ARG A 145 29.66 25.01 -3.14
C ARG A 145 28.34 24.24 -3.05
N LYS A 146 28.34 22.93 -3.31
CA LYS A 146 27.14 22.08 -3.23
C LYS A 146 27.37 20.99 -2.21
N ILE A 147 26.77 21.15 -1.04
CA ILE A 147 27.00 20.31 0.12
C ILE A 147 25.66 19.71 0.57
N ILE A 148 25.64 18.41 0.81
CA ILE A 148 24.55 17.74 1.52
C ILE A 148 25.10 17.24 2.85
N VAL A 149 24.39 17.52 3.93
CA VAL A 149 24.66 17.04 5.28
C VAL A 149 23.53 16.11 5.71
N VAL A 150 23.83 14.85 6.00
CA VAL A 150 22.84 13.86 6.43
C VAL A 150 23.03 13.52 7.92
N CYS A 151 22.04 13.87 8.72
CA CYS A 151 21.97 13.52 10.14
C CYS A 151 20.99 12.36 10.36
N ASN A 152 21.30 11.47 11.29
CA ASN A 152 20.46 10.34 11.68
C ASN A 152 19.23 10.76 12.48
N THR A 153 19.25 11.95 13.11
CA THR A 153 18.12 12.46 13.90
C THR A 153 17.67 13.85 13.44
N VAL A 154 16.35 14.07 13.52
CA VAL A 154 15.74 15.36 13.20
C VAL A 154 16.23 16.46 14.13
N ASP A 155 16.39 16.16 15.42
CA ASP A 155 16.83 17.14 16.42
C ASP A 155 18.25 17.64 16.12
N HIS A 156 19.16 16.77 15.67
CA HIS A 156 20.50 17.19 15.26
C HIS A 156 20.46 18.03 13.98
N ALA A 157 19.68 17.62 12.97
CA ALA A 157 19.52 18.38 11.74
C ALA A 157 18.97 19.80 11.99
N GLN A 158 17.96 19.93 12.85
CA GLN A 158 17.40 21.22 13.28
C GLN A 158 18.45 22.08 13.99
N ASN A 159 19.14 21.52 14.99
CA ASN A 159 20.17 22.25 15.74
C ASN A 159 21.31 22.73 14.83
N LEU A 160 21.78 21.88 13.92
CA LEU A 160 22.83 22.23 12.97
C LEU A 160 22.37 23.37 12.06
N TYR A 161 21.14 23.29 11.53
CA TYR A 161 20.55 24.35 10.71
C TYR A 161 20.44 25.68 11.46
N GLU A 162 19.98 25.68 12.71
CA GLU A 162 19.90 26.88 13.53
C GLU A 162 21.28 27.54 13.74
N ILE A 163 22.33 26.74 13.96
CA ILE A 163 23.68 27.26 14.22
C ILE A 163 24.35 27.81 12.95
N VAL A 164 24.20 27.12 11.81
CA VAL A 164 24.92 27.48 10.57
C VAL A 164 24.10 28.35 9.63
N GLY A 165 22.77 28.28 9.70
CA GLY A 165 21.85 28.82 8.69
C GLY A 165 22.03 30.31 8.42
N GLU A 166 21.86 31.16 9.44
CA GLU A 166 21.95 32.62 9.26
C GLU A 166 23.33 33.07 8.77
N LYS A 167 24.40 32.49 9.33
CA LYS A 167 25.78 32.84 8.98
C LYS A 167 26.10 32.47 7.54
N LEU A 168 25.69 31.29 7.09
CA LEU A 168 25.94 30.83 5.72
C LEU A 168 25.02 31.55 4.71
N LYS A 169 23.76 31.84 5.07
CA LYS A 169 22.87 32.72 4.29
C LYS A 169 23.53 34.08 4.05
N ALA A 170 24.15 34.68 5.07
CA ALA A 170 24.91 35.93 4.93
C ALA A 170 26.16 35.82 4.03
N GLN A 171 26.74 34.63 3.90
CA GLN A 171 27.85 34.33 2.98
C GLN A 171 27.40 33.96 1.55
N GLY A 172 26.10 34.07 1.28
CA GLY A 172 25.50 33.81 -0.02
C GLY A 172 25.17 32.34 -0.31
N PHE A 173 25.13 31.48 0.71
CA PHE A 173 24.57 30.13 0.58
C PHE A 173 23.05 30.15 0.64
N ILE A 174 22.43 29.32 -0.19
CA ILE A 174 21.04 28.92 -0.07
C ILE A 174 21.02 27.69 0.86
N VAL A 175 20.53 27.87 2.08
CA VAL A 175 20.52 26.81 3.11
C VAL A 175 19.12 26.23 3.27
N HIS A 176 18.99 24.92 3.11
CA HIS A 176 17.74 24.17 3.24
C HIS A 176 17.82 23.17 4.39
N LEU A 177 16.69 22.96 5.08
CA LEU A 177 16.48 21.86 6.03
C LEU A 177 15.36 20.97 5.51
N LEU A 178 15.56 19.65 5.46
CA LEU A 178 14.52 18.71 5.05
C LEU A 178 14.47 17.48 5.97
N HIS A 179 13.30 17.19 6.53
CA HIS A 179 13.07 16.01 7.35
C HIS A 179 11.59 15.62 7.40
N SER A 180 11.25 14.55 8.12
CA SER A 180 9.87 14.03 8.18
C SER A 180 8.88 14.89 8.98
N ARG A 181 9.35 15.76 9.88
CA ARG A 181 8.51 16.56 10.79
C ARG A 181 7.98 17.89 10.22
N PHE A 182 7.79 17.99 8.91
CA PHE A 182 7.15 19.14 8.26
C PHE A 182 5.70 18.81 7.89
N LEU A 183 4.83 19.83 7.82
CA LEU A 183 3.56 19.72 7.13
C LEU A 183 3.79 19.51 5.63
N ASN A 184 2.85 18.87 4.95
CA ASN A 184 3.01 18.49 3.54
C ASN A 184 3.26 19.71 2.64
N GLU A 185 2.52 20.80 2.83
CA GLU A 185 2.65 22.02 2.02
C GLU A 185 4.04 22.66 2.17
N ASP A 186 4.56 22.75 3.40
CA ASP A 186 5.90 23.25 3.67
C ASP A 186 6.98 22.35 3.10
N ARG A 187 6.82 21.04 3.27
CA ARG A 187 7.74 20.05 2.71
C ARG A 187 7.82 20.17 1.20
N GLU A 188 6.69 20.27 0.50
CA GLU A 188 6.64 20.46 -0.95
C GLU A 188 7.33 21.76 -1.39
N ARG A 189 7.12 22.86 -0.65
CA ARG A 189 7.79 24.15 -0.89
C ARG A 189 9.30 24.03 -0.73
N ILE A 190 9.78 23.40 0.34
CA ILE A 190 11.21 23.18 0.61
C ILE A 190 11.83 22.30 -0.47
N GLU A 191 11.21 21.17 -0.79
CA GLU A 191 11.71 20.24 -1.81
C GLU A 191 11.81 20.91 -3.19
N LYS A 192 10.82 21.75 -3.55
CA LYS A 192 10.86 22.54 -4.79
C LYS A 192 12.00 23.55 -4.78
N SER A 193 12.18 24.29 -3.68
CA SER A 193 13.26 25.27 -3.56
C SER A 193 14.64 24.61 -3.63
N MET A 194 14.80 23.47 -2.96
CA MET A 194 16.03 22.67 -2.95
C MET A 194 16.39 22.16 -4.34
N LYS A 195 15.41 21.63 -5.09
CA LYS A 195 15.63 21.18 -6.48
C LYS A 195 16.09 22.34 -7.38
N ASN A 196 15.54 23.53 -7.17
CA ASN A 196 15.93 24.71 -7.94
C ASN A 196 17.37 25.16 -7.62
N SER A 197 17.76 25.20 -6.34
CA SER A 197 19.09 25.63 -5.92
C SER A 197 20.19 24.64 -6.31
N ILE A 198 19.92 23.34 -6.35
CA ILE A 198 20.87 22.34 -6.88
C ILE A 198 21.04 22.47 -8.40
N ARG A 199 19.95 22.74 -9.14
CA ARG A 199 19.99 22.85 -10.61
C ARG A 199 20.75 24.09 -11.09
N ASP A 200 20.74 25.15 -10.29
CA ASP A 200 21.57 26.32 -10.57
C ASP A 200 23.06 25.98 -10.36
N LYS A 201 23.88 26.15 -11.41
CA LYS A 201 25.32 25.88 -11.36
C LYS A 201 26.09 26.95 -10.56
N ASN A 202 25.54 28.15 -10.43
CA ASN A 202 26.19 29.27 -9.75
C ASN A 202 25.80 29.37 -8.27
N ALA A 203 24.66 28.80 -7.89
CA ALA A 203 24.21 28.79 -6.51
C ALA A 203 25.20 28.04 -5.60
N LYS A 204 25.50 28.64 -4.45
CA LYS A 204 26.09 27.94 -3.31
C LYS A 204 24.93 27.35 -2.51
N THR A 205 24.88 26.04 -2.35
CA THR A 205 23.74 25.33 -1.79
C THR A 205 24.20 24.40 -0.68
N LEU A 206 23.60 24.55 0.50
CA LEU A 206 23.77 23.63 1.63
C LEU A 206 22.40 23.01 1.94
N ILE A 207 22.34 21.69 1.95
CA ILE A 207 21.13 20.95 2.32
C ILE A 207 21.44 20.15 3.56
N ILE A 208 20.79 20.45 4.66
CA ILE A 208 20.80 19.65 5.86
C ILE A 208 19.55 18.77 5.83
N THR A 209 19.72 17.47 5.95
CA THR A 209 18.64 16.51 5.80
C THR A 209 18.80 15.33 6.75
N THR A 210 17.74 14.54 6.87
CA THR A 210 17.82 13.21 7.47
C THR A 210 17.70 12.11 6.41
N GLN A 211 17.37 10.88 6.81
CA GLN A 211 17.17 9.70 5.94
C GLN A 211 16.13 9.94 4.82
N VAL A 212 15.35 11.02 4.88
CA VAL A 212 14.43 11.41 3.80
C VAL A 212 15.12 11.63 2.45
N CYS A 213 16.45 11.82 2.41
CA CYS A 213 17.20 11.90 1.16
C CYS A 213 17.62 10.56 0.55
N GLU A 214 17.50 9.46 1.29
CA GLU A 214 17.93 8.14 0.84
C GLU A 214 17.03 7.62 -0.30
N VAL A 215 15.74 7.99 -0.30
CA VAL A 215 14.76 7.50 -1.27
C VAL A 215 13.97 8.65 -1.89
N GLY A 216 13.73 8.62 -3.20
CA GLY A 216 12.79 9.52 -3.89
C GLY A 216 13.26 10.95 -4.15
N LEU A 217 14.45 11.36 -3.68
CA LEU A 217 15.03 12.67 -3.98
C LEU A 217 16.09 12.61 -5.08
N ASP A 218 15.82 13.25 -6.22
CA ASP A 218 16.77 13.41 -7.33
C ASP A 218 17.67 14.63 -7.10
N ILE A 219 18.69 14.44 -6.25
CA ILE A 219 19.65 15.47 -5.83
C ILE A 219 21.09 14.98 -6.00
N SER A 220 22.01 15.91 -6.30
CA SER A 220 23.45 15.66 -6.47
C SER A 220 24.27 16.74 -5.78
N CYS A 221 25.35 16.36 -5.09
CA CYS A 221 26.30 17.27 -4.45
C CYS A 221 27.75 16.95 -4.80
N ASP A 222 28.65 17.92 -4.54
CA ASP A 222 30.09 17.75 -4.69
C ASP A 222 30.70 17.17 -3.41
N LEU A 223 30.15 17.56 -2.25
CA LEU A 223 30.51 17.01 -0.95
C LEU A 223 29.27 16.48 -0.24
N LEU A 224 29.34 15.23 0.19
CA LEU A 224 28.41 14.62 1.12
C LEU A 224 29.08 14.53 2.49
N ILE A 225 28.49 15.19 3.49
CA ILE A 225 28.80 14.99 4.90
C ILE A 225 27.69 14.09 5.45
N THR A 226 28.05 13.00 6.11
CA THR A 226 27.05 12.09 6.69
C THR A 226 27.51 11.59 8.03
N GLU A 227 26.58 11.46 8.96
CA GLU A 227 26.79 10.59 10.12
C GLU A 227 26.89 9.13 9.66
N LEU A 228 27.63 8.34 10.43
CA LEU A 228 27.73 6.90 10.29
C LEU A 228 26.32 6.28 10.26
N ALA A 229 26.13 5.27 9.43
CA ALA A 229 24.89 4.51 9.33
C ALA A 229 25.22 3.08 8.86
N PRO A 230 24.25 2.15 8.91
CA PRO A 230 24.37 0.82 8.30
C PRO A 230 24.73 0.89 6.80
N PRO A 231 25.30 -0.18 6.23
CA PRO A 231 25.94 -0.15 4.90
C PRO A 231 24.97 0.18 3.77
N ASP A 232 23.76 -0.35 3.80
CA ASP A 232 22.65 -0.05 2.88
C ASP A 232 22.28 1.44 2.90
N ALA A 233 22.08 2.02 4.07
CA ALA A 233 21.76 3.45 4.22
C ALA A 233 22.93 4.33 3.75
N LEU A 234 24.17 4.00 4.10
CA LEU A 234 25.35 4.75 3.66
C LEU A 234 25.54 4.71 2.15
N VAL A 235 25.41 3.55 1.50
CA VAL A 235 25.52 3.45 0.04
C VAL A 235 24.44 4.30 -0.65
N GLN A 236 23.21 4.35 -0.11
CA GLN A 236 22.17 5.22 -0.64
C GLN A 236 22.50 6.72 -0.50
N ARG A 237 23.09 7.11 0.63
CA ARG A 237 23.58 8.49 0.83
C ARG A 237 24.72 8.80 -0.14
N ILE A 238 25.72 7.91 -0.25
CA ILE A 238 26.87 8.02 -1.17
C ILE A 238 26.39 8.18 -2.63
N GLY A 239 25.30 7.50 -3.01
CA GLY A 239 24.65 7.64 -4.32
C GLY A 239 24.10 9.04 -4.66
N ARG A 240 24.11 9.98 -3.71
CA ARG A 240 23.81 11.41 -3.91
C ARG A 240 25.07 12.26 -4.16
N CYS A 241 26.26 11.73 -3.88
CA CYS A 241 27.52 12.40 -4.19
C CYS A 241 27.95 12.10 -5.63
N ALA A 242 28.23 13.17 -6.40
CA ALA A 242 28.58 13.11 -7.82
C ALA A 242 27.64 12.20 -8.65
N ARG A 243 26.32 12.25 -8.36
CA ARG A 243 25.29 11.41 -8.99
C ARG A 243 25.22 11.63 -10.51
N GLU A 244 25.47 12.86 -10.94
CA GLU A 244 25.51 13.27 -12.36
C GLU A 244 26.88 13.02 -13.03
N GLY A 245 27.83 12.37 -12.33
CA GLY A 245 29.21 12.17 -12.75
C GLY A 245 30.16 13.25 -12.24
N GLY A 246 31.47 13.07 -12.45
CA GLY A 246 32.51 14.00 -12.01
C GLY A 246 33.19 13.61 -10.69
N GLN A 247 33.81 14.57 -10.02
CA GLN A 247 34.53 14.38 -8.76
C GLN A 247 33.65 14.74 -7.57
N GLY A 248 33.71 13.95 -6.51
CA GLY A 248 33.06 14.25 -5.24
C GLY A 248 33.78 13.63 -4.05
N GLU A 249 33.47 14.13 -2.86
CA GLU A 249 33.96 13.58 -1.61
C GLU A 249 32.80 13.18 -0.69
N VAL A 250 33.04 12.16 0.13
CA VAL A 250 32.14 11.73 1.19
C VAL A 250 32.90 11.76 2.50
N TRP A 251 32.45 12.55 3.45
CA TRP A 251 33.02 12.59 4.79
C TRP A 251 32.05 11.90 5.75
N VAL A 252 32.47 10.77 6.30
CA VAL A 252 31.69 9.98 7.25
C VAL A 252 32.16 10.29 8.66
N TYR A 253 31.26 10.84 9.46
CA TYR A 253 31.50 11.19 10.86
C TYR A 253 30.93 10.13 11.78
N ASP A 254 31.52 9.97 12.96
CA ASP A 254 30.95 9.10 13.97
C ASP A 254 29.59 9.62 14.44
N ALA A 255 28.72 8.72 14.88
CA ALA A 255 27.38 9.08 15.37
C ALA A 255 27.41 9.18 16.90
N ALA A 256 26.85 10.26 17.45
CA ALA A 256 26.75 10.42 18.90
C ALA A 256 25.87 9.34 19.56
N PHE A 257 24.95 8.75 18.81
CA PHE A 257 24.04 7.70 19.24
C PHE A 257 23.80 6.72 18.09
N SER A 258 23.57 5.44 18.42
CA SER A 258 23.25 4.41 17.43
C SER A 258 21.85 4.58 16.80
N ALA A 259 20.89 5.10 17.56
CA ALA A 259 19.52 5.29 17.09
C ALA A 259 19.46 6.23 15.86
N PRO A 260 18.64 5.90 14.83
CA PRO A 260 17.59 4.87 14.83
C PRO A 260 18.07 3.45 14.50
N TYR A 261 19.36 3.25 14.28
CA TYR A 261 19.96 1.98 13.87
C TYR A 261 20.41 1.14 15.06
N SER A 262 20.75 -0.12 14.80
CA SER A 262 21.30 -0.99 15.84
C SER A 262 22.76 -0.64 16.14
N GLU A 263 23.17 -0.77 17.40
CA GLU A 263 24.55 -0.53 17.81
C GLU A 263 25.52 -1.50 17.12
N MET A 264 25.10 -2.75 16.92
CA MET A 264 25.91 -3.78 16.26
C MET A 264 26.23 -3.41 14.80
N GLU A 265 25.23 -2.99 14.01
CA GLU A 265 25.43 -2.61 12.60
C GLU A 265 26.30 -1.36 12.48
N MET A 266 26.11 -0.40 13.40
CA MET A 266 26.92 0.83 13.46
C MET A 266 28.39 0.51 13.72
N GLU A 267 28.69 -0.33 14.72
CA GLU A 267 30.06 -0.74 15.04
C GLU A 267 30.72 -1.53 13.89
N GLN A 268 29.98 -2.43 13.25
CA GLN A 268 30.46 -3.15 12.07
C GLN A 268 30.78 -2.20 10.90
N SER A 269 29.91 -1.22 10.67
CA SER A 269 30.10 -0.21 9.62
C SER A 269 31.30 0.68 9.91
N LYS A 270 31.44 1.16 11.15
CA LYS A 270 32.58 1.97 11.61
C LYS A 270 33.90 1.26 11.35
N LYS A 271 34.01 0.02 11.85
CA LYS A 271 35.20 -0.79 11.68
C LYS A 271 35.54 -0.98 10.21
N TYR A 272 34.58 -1.42 9.41
CA TYR A 272 34.82 -1.65 7.98
C TYR A 272 35.27 -0.39 7.25
N ILE A 273 34.60 0.75 7.48
CA ILE A 273 34.94 2.02 6.84
C ILE A 273 36.35 2.47 7.20
N SER A 274 36.69 2.48 8.50
CA SER A 274 38.00 2.93 8.97
C SER A 274 39.16 2.05 8.47
N GLU A 275 38.94 0.74 8.33
CA GLU A 275 39.99 -0.21 7.91
C GLU A 275 40.08 -0.34 6.39
N ASN A 276 38.97 -0.17 5.66
CA ASN A 276 38.88 -0.59 4.26
C ASN A 276 38.47 0.52 3.29
N LEU A 277 37.79 1.59 3.70
CA LEU A 277 37.26 2.61 2.78
C LEU A 277 37.86 4.01 2.98
N ASP A 278 38.51 4.28 4.11
CA ASP A 278 39.13 5.58 4.37
C ASP A 278 40.20 5.93 3.32
N GLY A 279 40.05 7.09 2.69
CA GLY A 279 40.90 7.59 1.62
C GLY A 279 40.77 6.85 0.28
N LYS A 280 39.85 5.89 0.16
CA LYS A 280 39.67 5.10 -1.07
C LYS A 280 38.61 5.67 -1.98
N LYS A 281 38.78 5.42 -3.29
CA LYS A 281 37.71 5.60 -4.27
C LYS A 281 36.63 4.56 -3.99
N VAL A 282 35.38 5.01 -3.88
CA VAL A 282 34.22 4.14 -3.69
C VAL A 282 33.45 4.08 -5.02
N GLY A 283 33.59 2.95 -5.72
CA GLY A 283 32.81 2.60 -6.90
C GLY A 283 31.77 1.53 -6.59
N TRP A 284 31.09 1.04 -7.64
CA TRP A 284 30.03 0.03 -7.48
C TRP A 284 30.52 -1.25 -6.81
N LYS A 285 31.76 -1.66 -7.11
CA LYS A 285 32.38 -2.86 -6.53
C LYS A 285 32.61 -2.70 -5.03
N GLU A 286 33.17 -1.58 -4.60
CA GLU A 286 33.42 -1.30 -3.18
C GLU A 286 32.10 -1.13 -2.39
N GLU A 287 31.08 -0.54 -3.01
CA GLU A 287 29.71 -0.44 -2.46
C GLU A 287 29.13 -1.85 -2.20
N LEU A 288 29.23 -2.77 -3.16
CA LEU A 288 28.77 -4.15 -3.00
C LEU A 288 29.59 -4.95 -2.00
N GLU A 289 30.93 -4.84 -2.02
CA GLU A 289 31.79 -5.51 -1.04
C GLU A 289 31.48 -5.05 0.38
N PHE A 290 31.20 -3.76 0.59
CA PHE A 290 30.81 -3.23 1.89
C PHE A 290 29.51 -3.85 2.40
N VAL A 291 28.47 -3.86 1.56
CA VAL A 291 27.18 -4.50 1.86
C VAL A 291 27.35 -5.99 2.17
N ASN A 292 28.07 -6.72 1.30
CA ASN A 292 28.27 -8.16 1.44
C ASN A 292 29.07 -8.53 2.71
N ASN A 293 30.09 -7.76 3.09
CA ASN A 293 30.87 -8.08 4.28
C ASN A 293 30.06 -7.99 5.58
N ILE A 294 29.04 -7.12 5.63
CA ILE A 294 28.26 -6.87 6.85
C ILE A 294 26.94 -7.63 6.85
N LEU A 295 26.20 -7.62 5.73
CA LEU A 295 24.82 -8.13 5.70
C LEU A 295 24.70 -9.58 5.23
N ASN A 296 25.72 -10.17 4.60
CA ASN A 296 25.55 -11.46 3.92
C ASN A 296 25.19 -12.62 4.86
N GLU A 297 25.82 -12.72 6.04
CA GLU A 297 25.52 -13.79 7.00
C GLU A 297 24.13 -13.63 7.64
N SER A 298 23.73 -12.40 8.00
CA SER A 298 22.41 -12.14 8.58
C SER A 298 21.30 -12.41 7.56
N PHE A 299 21.48 -12.01 6.30
CA PHE A 299 20.56 -12.32 5.21
C PHE A 299 20.49 -13.82 4.94
N LYS A 300 21.61 -14.56 4.98
CA LYS A 300 21.59 -16.01 4.79
C LYS A 300 20.73 -16.72 5.82
N VAL A 301 20.77 -16.31 7.09
CA VAL A 301 19.88 -16.83 8.14
C VAL A 301 18.43 -16.43 7.86
N MET A 302 18.20 -15.14 7.61
CA MET A 302 16.86 -14.57 7.43
C MET A 302 16.12 -15.12 6.20
N MET A 303 16.79 -15.22 5.06
CA MET A 303 16.23 -15.75 3.82
C MET A 303 15.86 -17.23 3.95
N ASN A 304 16.54 -17.99 4.81
CA ASN A 304 16.22 -19.39 5.08
C ASN A 304 15.22 -19.59 6.25
N ASP A 305 14.67 -18.51 6.82
CA ASP A 305 13.68 -18.60 7.90
C ASP A 305 12.25 -18.81 7.38
N ASP A 306 11.96 -20.05 6.95
CA ASP A 306 10.62 -20.46 6.55
C ASP A 306 9.59 -20.34 7.69
N ARG A 307 10.01 -20.42 8.96
CA ARG A 307 9.09 -20.34 10.10
C ARG A 307 8.54 -18.93 10.24
N ARG A 308 9.40 -17.91 10.13
CA ARG A 308 9.00 -16.51 10.13
C ARG A 308 8.08 -16.20 8.96
N ARG A 309 8.44 -16.60 7.73
CA ARG A 309 7.56 -16.42 6.56
C ARG A 309 6.20 -17.08 6.75
N ASN A 310 6.15 -18.31 7.24
CA ASN A 310 4.87 -18.99 7.50
C ASN A 310 4.05 -18.30 8.60
N THR A 311 4.70 -17.76 9.63
CA THR A 311 4.03 -17.00 10.70
C THR A 311 3.39 -15.72 10.16
N ILE A 312 4.14 -14.95 9.36
CA ILE A 312 3.63 -13.76 8.69
C ILE A 312 2.48 -14.12 7.77
N LEU A 313 2.61 -15.22 7.01
CA LEU A 313 1.56 -15.69 6.13
C LEU A 313 0.25 -16.00 6.89
N LEU A 314 0.34 -16.76 7.98
CA LEU A 314 -0.83 -17.08 8.80
C LEU A 314 -1.46 -15.82 9.40
N SER A 315 -0.63 -14.87 9.86
CA SER A 315 -1.07 -13.58 10.38
C SER A 315 -1.80 -12.72 9.33
N LEU A 316 -1.27 -12.68 8.10
CA LEU A 316 -1.93 -12.04 6.95
C LEU A 316 -3.25 -12.76 6.59
N GLY A 317 -3.27 -14.09 6.62
CA GLY A 317 -4.47 -14.90 6.40
C GLY A 317 -5.54 -14.62 7.45
N ASP A 318 -5.14 -14.52 8.71
CA ASP A 318 -6.02 -14.14 9.80
C ASP A 318 -6.58 -12.74 9.63
N ALA A 319 -5.79 -11.77 9.16
CA ALA A 319 -6.27 -10.41 8.92
C ALA A 319 -7.15 -10.28 7.67
N THR A 320 -7.03 -11.22 6.72
CA THR A 320 -7.77 -11.22 5.46
C THR A 320 -9.27 -11.29 5.73
N PHE A 321 -10.05 -10.50 5.00
CA PHE A 321 -11.50 -10.32 5.18
C PHE A 321 -11.94 -9.74 6.52
N LYS A 322 -11.08 -9.54 7.52
CA LYS A 322 -11.47 -8.87 8.79
C LYS A 322 -11.51 -7.35 8.61
N GLY A 323 -10.67 -6.78 7.76
CA GLY A 323 -10.57 -5.34 7.56
C GLY A 323 -9.74 -4.61 8.62
N GLU A 324 -8.96 -5.38 9.37
CA GLU A 324 -8.08 -4.88 10.43
C GLU A 324 -6.77 -4.39 9.79
N ARG A 325 -6.80 -3.18 9.21
CA ARG A 325 -5.67 -2.57 8.49
C ARG A 325 -4.36 -2.61 9.27
N HIS A 326 -4.41 -2.29 10.57
CA HIS A 326 -3.24 -2.33 11.45
C HIS A 326 -2.60 -3.72 11.55
N LYS A 327 -3.37 -4.83 11.44
CA LYS A 327 -2.79 -6.18 11.45
C LYS A 327 -2.05 -6.46 10.16
N ILE A 328 -2.51 -5.95 9.02
CA ILE A 328 -1.77 -6.06 7.76
C ILE A 328 -0.46 -5.28 7.86
N GLU A 329 -0.51 -4.02 8.28
CA GLU A 329 0.68 -3.16 8.32
C GLU A 329 1.76 -3.70 9.26
N ARG A 330 1.38 -4.28 10.41
CA ARG A 330 2.32 -4.91 11.37
C ARG A 330 3.07 -6.12 10.83
N ASN A 331 2.61 -6.72 9.73
CA ASN A 331 3.32 -7.80 9.05
C ASN A 331 4.34 -7.27 8.02
N ILE A 332 4.31 -5.97 7.72
CA ILE A 332 5.10 -5.34 6.64
C ILE A 332 6.18 -4.45 7.23
N ARG A 333 5.89 -3.77 8.34
CA ARG A 333 6.85 -2.94 9.06
C ARG A 333 6.40 -2.74 10.48
N GLU A 334 7.36 -2.47 11.35
CA GLU A 334 7.02 -1.91 12.65
C GLU A 334 6.51 -0.48 12.45
N ILE A 335 5.22 -0.26 12.70
CA ILE A 335 4.71 1.10 12.81
C ILE A 335 5.04 1.59 14.21
N LEU A 336 6.04 2.47 14.29
CA LEU A 336 6.45 3.15 15.51
C LEU A 336 6.14 4.65 15.43
N THR A 337 5.13 5.06 14.67
CA THR A 337 4.78 6.49 14.54
C THR A 337 3.39 6.78 15.07
N ALA A 338 3.19 7.97 15.64
CA ALA A 338 1.89 8.53 15.97
C ALA A 338 1.70 9.89 15.30
N ASN A 339 0.44 10.27 15.11
CA ASN A 339 0.06 11.56 14.56
C ASN A 339 0.00 12.58 15.67
N VAL A 340 0.69 13.71 15.51
CA VAL A 340 0.69 14.79 16.49
C VAL A 340 0.29 16.14 15.87
N THR A 341 -0.38 16.96 16.66
CA THR A 341 -0.68 18.36 16.32
C THR A 341 -0.52 19.24 17.57
N ILE A 342 -0.63 20.56 17.43
CA ILE A 342 -0.46 21.53 18.52
C ILE A 342 -1.77 22.28 18.75
N ASN A 343 -2.34 22.22 19.95
CA ASN A 343 -3.49 23.03 20.34
C ASN A 343 -3.59 23.16 21.86
N ASP A 344 -4.07 24.31 22.34
CA ASP A 344 -4.12 24.60 23.77
C ASP A 344 -5.38 24.09 24.47
N ASP A 345 -6.46 23.90 23.72
CA ASP A 345 -7.78 23.54 24.23
C ASP A 345 -8.56 22.67 23.22
N PRO A 346 -8.12 21.43 22.98
CA PRO A 346 -8.76 20.54 22.01
C PRO A 346 -10.20 20.18 22.37
N GLU A 347 -10.60 20.34 23.63
CA GLU A 347 -11.97 20.07 24.11
C GLU A 347 -13.01 21.03 23.50
N LYS A 348 -12.59 22.21 23.03
CA LYS A 348 -13.46 23.16 22.33
C LYS A 348 -13.65 22.85 20.84
N LEU A 349 -12.81 21.98 20.26
CA LEU A 349 -12.87 21.65 18.85
C LEU A 349 -13.92 20.56 18.59
N LYS A 350 -14.74 20.74 17.55
CA LYS A 350 -15.71 19.74 17.09
C LYS A 350 -14.99 18.59 16.39
N TYR A 351 -15.69 17.45 16.24
CA TYR A 351 -15.20 16.26 15.52
C TYR A 351 -14.53 16.60 14.18
N ARG A 352 -15.19 17.41 13.35
CA ARG A 352 -14.68 17.80 12.03
C ARG A 352 -13.46 18.72 12.11
N GLU A 353 -13.41 19.62 13.08
CA GLU A 353 -12.27 20.52 13.27
C GLU A 353 -11.03 19.75 13.71
N LEU A 354 -11.17 18.77 14.62
CA LEU A 354 -10.09 17.87 15.03
C LEU A 354 -9.58 17.01 13.87
N LEU A 355 -10.47 16.49 13.03
CA LEU A 355 -10.06 15.77 11.82
C LEU A 355 -9.26 16.66 10.84
N CYS A 356 -9.59 17.95 10.78
CA CYS A 356 -8.95 18.92 9.90
C CYS A 356 -7.71 19.58 10.52
N MET A 357 -7.29 19.19 11.72
CA MET A 357 -6.04 19.68 12.28
C MET A 357 -4.84 19.28 11.42
N PRO A 358 -3.79 20.11 11.35
CA PRO A 358 -2.53 19.75 10.72
C PRO A 358 -1.81 18.66 11.53
N TRP A 359 -1.87 17.42 11.04
CA TRP A 359 -1.26 16.25 11.68
C TRP A 359 0.13 15.94 11.11
N ILE A 360 1.11 15.73 11.99
CA ILE A 360 2.51 15.39 11.65
C ILE A 360 2.82 14.02 12.24
N ASN A 361 3.44 13.13 11.45
CA ASN A 361 3.86 11.81 11.95
C ASN A 361 5.19 11.90 12.68
N VAL A 362 5.24 11.38 13.91
CA VAL A 362 6.44 11.37 14.75
C VAL A 362 6.64 10.00 15.38
N ASP A 363 7.90 9.55 15.45
CA ASP A 363 8.27 8.29 16.09
C ASP A 363 7.89 8.29 17.58
N ILE A 364 7.23 7.23 18.04
CA ILE A 364 6.72 7.09 19.41
C ILE A 364 7.83 7.04 20.45
N ARG A 365 9.05 6.58 20.11
CA ARG A 365 10.19 6.58 21.02
C ARG A 365 10.65 8.01 21.29
N VAL A 366 10.60 8.85 20.26
CA VAL A 366 10.84 10.30 20.41
C VAL A 366 9.74 10.93 21.25
N LEU A 367 8.47 10.63 20.96
CA LEU A 367 7.34 11.17 21.71
C LEU A 367 7.39 10.76 23.18
N ASN A 368 7.59 9.47 23.49
CA ASN A 368 7.70 8.99 24.87
C ASN A 368 8.83 9.68 25.64
N LYS A 369 9.96 9.97 24.98
CA LYS A 369 11.07 10.72 25.59
C LYS A 369 10.77 12.21 25.79
N ARG A 370 9.95 12.83 24.93
CA ARG A 370 9.71 14.28 24.91
C ARG A 370 8.41 14.68 25.60
N LEU A 371 7.44 13.78 25.73
CA LEU A 371 6.12 14.03 26.28
C LEU A 371 5.99 13.62 27.74
N SER A 372 7.02 13.02 28.36
CA SER A 372 7.02 12.60 29.77
C SER A 372 6.54 13.70 30.72
N ASP A 373 6.91 14.95 30.45
CA ASP A 373 6.59 16.12 31.27
C ASP A 373 5.67 17.12 30.54
N ALA A 374 5.09 16.72 29.40
CA ALA A 374 4.30 17.61 28.55
C ALA A 374 2.80 17.51 28.84
N LYS A 375 2.09 18.63 28.64
CA LYS A 375 0.63 18.64 28.63
C LYS A 375 0.15 18.21 27.23
N TYR A 376 -0.54 17.07 27.12
CA TYR A 376 -1.09 16.57 25.86
C TYR A 376 -2.34 15.70 26.07
N TRP A 377 -3.09 15.50 24.99
CA TRP A 377 -4.31 14.69 24.95
C TRP A 377 -4.20 13.62 23.86
N GLU A 378 -4.65 12.41 24.16
CA GLU A 378 -4.96 11.39 23.15
C GLU A 378 -6.35 11.65 22.57
N VAL A 379 -6.46 11.63 21.24
CA VAL A 379 -7.70 11.80 20.48
C VAL A 379 -8.16 10.45 19.95
N ILE A 380 -9.31 9.98 20.44
CA ILE A 380 -9.92 8.72 20.02
C ILE A 380 -11.13 9.03 19.15
N PHE A 381 -10.99 8.84 17.84
CA PHE A 381 -12.10 8.94 16.90
C PHE A 381 -12.94 7.67 16.97
N GLY A 382 -14.26 7.82 17.12
CA GLY A 382 -15.21 6.73 17.21
C GLY A 382 -16.54 7.05 16.56
N HIS A 383 -17.51 6.17 16.80
CA HIS A 383 -18.92 6.43 16.56
C HIS A 383 -19.67 6.16 17.87
N ASP A 384 -20.68 6.96 18.18
CA ASP A 384 -21.57 6.71 19.31
C ASP A 384 -22.46 5.47 19.08
N GLU A 385 -23.28 5.12 20.07
CA GLU A 385 -24.20 3.97 20.01
C GLU A 385 -25.22 4.08 18.86
N CYS A 386 -25.42 5.28 18.31
CA CYS A 386 -26.29 5.55 17.17
C CYS A 386 -25.53 5.57 15.82
N GLY A 387 -24.23 5.28 15.83
CA GLY A 387 -23.37 5.33 14.64
C GLY A 387 -23.02 6.74 14.17
N LYS A 388 -23.25 7.79 14.99
CA LYS A 388 -22.80 9.15 14.66
C LYS A 388 -21.33 9.33 15.03
N PRO A 389 -20.55 10.07 14.24
CA PRO A 389 -19.14 10.31 14.56
C PRO A 389 -18.98 10.96 15.94
N SER A 390 -18.08 10.41 16.76
CA SER A 390 -17.78 10.87 18.11
C SER A 390 -16.27 11.00 18.32
N VAL A 391 -15.86 11.90 19.21
CA VAL A 391 -14.47 12.01 19.69
C VAL A 391 -14.46 11.86 21.19
N ASN A 392 -13.51 11.07 21.70
CA ASN A 392 -13.16 11.05 23.11
C ASN A 392 -11.72 11.60 23.27
N LEU A 393 -11.53 12.51 24.21
CA LEU A 393 -10.22 13.05 24.56
C LEU A 393 -9.81 12.46 25.90
N LYS A 394 -8.62 11.86 25.95
CA LYS A 394 -8.00 11.42 27.19
C LYS A 394 -6.81 12.30 27.50
N PHE A 395 -6.89 13.01 28.62
CA PHE A 395 -5.78 13.80 29.13
C PHE A 395 -4.73 12.88 29.74
N HIS A 396 -3.50 12.95 29.24
CA HIS A 396 -2.34 12.19 29.74
C HIS A 396 -2.50 10.64 29.64
N GLY A 397 -1.53 9.96 29.01
CA GLY A 397 -1.57 8.51 28.80
C GLY A 397 -0.21 7.91 28.44
N GLU A 398 -0.20 6.68 27.95
CA GLU A 398 0.96 6.13 27.23
C GLU A 398 0.83 6.48 25.75
N VAL A 399 1.96 6.73 25.07
CA VAL A 399 1.94 6.99 23.62
C VAL A 399 2.00 5.66 22.88
N TYR A 400 0.88 5.30 22.26
CA TYR A 400 0.76 4.14 21.38
C TYR A 400 0.98 4.49 19.91
N PRO A 401 1.55 3.56 19.11
CA PRO A 401 1.58 3.69 17.65
C PRO A 401 0.21 3.93 17.03
N CYS A 402 0.19 4.61 15.88
CA CYS A 402 -1.00 4.99 15.12
C CYS A 402 -2.00 5.91 15.86
N GLY A 403 -1.72 6.28 17.11
CA GLY A 403 -2.55 7.19 17.88
C GLY A 403 -2.53 8.61 17.34
N PHE A 404 -3.48 9.42 17.79
CA PHE A 404 -3.58 10.85 17.49
C PHE A 404 -3.41 11.62 18.79
N TYR A 405 -2.46 12.55 18.83
CA TYR A 405 -2.15 13.30 20.04
C TYR A 405 -2.11 14.81 19.78
N VAL A 406 -2.76 15.57 20.64
CA VAL A 406 -2.70 17.03 20.64
C VAL A 406 -1.76 17.46 21.76
N ILE A 407 -0.70 18.20 21.43
CA ILE A 407 0.28 18.69 22.39
C ILE A 407 -0.02 20.17 22.67
N HIS A 408 0.01 20.58 23.93
CA HIS A 408 -0.16 21.98 24.32
C HIS A 408 1.01 22.84 23.80
N SER A 409 0.75 24.08 23.39
CA SER A 409 1.76 24.92 22.73
C SER A 409 2.95 25.31 23.63
N ASP A 410 2.82 25.21 24.95
CA ASP A 410 3.94 25.39 25.87
C ASP A 410 5.06 24.35 25.69
N TYR A 411 4.75 23.18 25.09
CA TYR A 411 5.66 22.05 24.96
C TYR A 411 5.99 21.70 23.51
N ALA A 412 5.36 22.33 22.52
CA ALA A 412 5.68 22.12 21.12
C ALA A 412 5.56 23.42 20.32
N LYS A 413 6.46 23.58 19.36
CA LYS A 413 6.45 24.67 18.38
C LYS A 413 6.48 24.08 16.98
N TYR A 414 5.69 24.65 16.08
CA TYR A 414 5.86 24.43 14.65
C TYR A 414 6.42 25.71 14.01
N ASP A 415 7.29 25.53 13.02
CA ASP A 415 7.92 26.60 12.27
C ASP A 415 8.02 26.17 10.80
N GLU A 416 7.79 27.07 9.86
CA GLU A 416 7.76 26.73 8.43
C GLU A 416 9.16 26.42 7.85
N GLU A 417 10.25 26.83 8.53
CA GLU A 417 11.64 26.52 8.13
C GLU A 417 12.25 25.39 8.97
N LEU A 418 11.83 25.21 10.23
CA LEU A 418 12.36 24.18 11.14
C LEU A 418 11.43 22.96 11.32
N GLY A 419 10.17 23.05 10.96
CA GLY A 419 9.15 22.04 11.18
C GLY A 419 8.75 21.92 12.66
N LEU A 420 8.27 20.74 13.06
CA LEU A 420 7.85 20.47 14.44
C LEU A 420 9.06 20.28 15.37
N MET A 421 9.11 21.11 16.41
CA MET A 421 10.07 21.08 17.50
C MET A 421 9.36 20.70 18.81
N LEU A 422 9.78 19.60 19.43
CA LEU A 422 9.25 19.13 20.71
C LEU A 422 10.08 19.67 21.88
N GLY A 423 9.42 20.00 22.99
CA GLY A 423 10.03 20.63 24.17
C GLY A 423 10.32 22.12 24.01
N LYS A 424 9.76 22.78 22.99
CA LYS A 424 9.90 24.21 22.72
C LYS A 424 8.53 24.88 22.80
N LYS A 425 8.45 26.03 23.47
CA LYS A 425 7.23 26.83 23.52
C LYS A 425 6.94 27.48 22.16
N GLY A 426 5.71 27.34 21.68
CA GLY A 426 5.25 27.84 20.39
C GLY A 426 3.83 28.39 20.46
N SER A 427 3.07 28.22 19.36
CA SER A 427 1.67 28.63 19.25
C SER A 427 0.80 27.46 18.79
N ALA A 428 -0.47 27.46 19.21
CA ALA A 428 -1.46 26.52 18.70
C ALA A 428 -1.60 26.62 17.17
N LEU A 429 -1.83 25.48 16.54
CA LEU A 429 -2.21 25.40 15.13
C LEU A 429 -3.73 25.45 15.01
N ASN A 430 -4.21 25.89 13.84
CA ASN A 430 -5.63 25.98 13.54
C ASN A 430 -6.03 24.85 12.57
N PRO A 431 -7.29 24.37 12.62
CA PRO A 431 -7.81 23.47 11.62
C PRO A 431 -7.66 24.07 10.22
N ILE A 432 -7.17 23.27 9.27
CA ILE A 432 -7.08 23.68 7.87
C ILE A 432 -8.48 23.59 7.28
N GLU A 433 -8.99 24.70 6.74
CA GLU A 433 -10.21 24.70 5.92
C GLU A 433 -9.94 23.90 4.65
N THR A 434 -10.13 22.58 4.75
CA THR A 434 -10.03 21.71 3.59
C THR A 434 -11.23 21.98 2.71
N GLY A 435 -11.01 22.76 1.64
CA GLY A 435 -11.89 22.83 0.46
C GLY A 435 -12.04 21.49 -0.28
N MET A 436 -11.65 20.37 0.34
CA MET A 436 -11.96 19.03 -0.13
C MET A 436 -13.48 18.85 -0.08
N GLN A 437 -14.14 19.22 -1.17
CA GLN A 437 -15.31 18.50 -1.61
C GLN A 437 -14.88 17.04 -1.71
N TYR A 438 -15.29 16.23 -0.74
CA TYR A 438 -15.40 14.80 -0.97
C TYR A 438 -16.37 14.67 -2.13
N GLU A 439 -15.88 14.57 -3.36
CA GLU A 439 -16.71 14.04 -4.44
C GLU A 439 -17.04 12.62 -3.99
N PRO A 440 -18.28 12.34 -3.57
CA PRO A 440 -18.65 10.98 -3.28
C PRO A 440 -18.31 10.17 -4.52
N LEU A 441 -17.67 9.00 -4.37
CA LEU A 441 -17.59 8.01 -5.44
C LEU A 441 -18.94 8.03 -6.16
N GLN A 442 -18.96 8.52 -7.42
CA GLN A 442 -20.18 8.94 -8.12
C GLN A 442 -21.39 8.13 -7.65
N SER A 443 -22.29 8.79 -6.92
CA SER A 443 -23.57 8.17 -6.58
C SER A 443 -24.34 8.05 -7.89
N TYR A 444 -24.27 6.88 -8.52
CA TYR A 444 -25.09 6.61 -9.68
C TYR A 444 -26.55 6.86 -9.31
N SER A 445 -27.25 7.70 -10.08
CA SER A 445 -28.69 7.84 -9.92
C SER A 445 -29.34 6.51 -10.28
N TYR A 446 -29.89 5.82 -9.30
CA TYR A 446 -30.63 4.58 -9.52
C TYR A 446 -31.87 4.90 -10.37
N VAL A 447 -31.85 4.48 -11.63
CA VAL A 447 -33.05 4.39 -12.47
C VAL A 447 -33.65 3.02 -12.23
N GLU A 448 -34.99 2.91 -12.22
CA GLU A 448 -35.64 1.62 -12.18
C GLU A 448 -35.16 0.73 -13.34
N GLU A 449 -34.71 -0.47 -13.01
CA GLU A 449 -34.11 -1.40 -13.97
C GLU A 449 -34.63 -2.81 -13.70
N THR A 450 -35.13 -3.47 -14.75
CA THR A 450 -35.59 -4.86 -14.63
C THR A 450 -34.41 -5.80 -14.42
N TRP A 451 -34.67 -6.93 -13.76
CA TRP A 451 -33.61 -7.90 -13.46
C TRP A 451 -32.94 -8.46 -14.73
N ILE A 452 -33.73 -8.71 -15.80
CA ILE A 452 -33.20 -9.21 -17.08
C ILE A 452 -32.33 -8.14 -17.76
N GLU A 453 -32.76 -6.88 -17.77
CA GLU A 453 -31.97 -5.79 -18.35
C GLU A 453 -30.63 -5.64 -17.63
N HIS A 454 -30.65 -5.65 -16.30
CA HIS A 454 -29.43 -5.59 -15.50
C HIS A 454 -28.47 -6.75 -15.83
N SER A 455 -29.00 -7.98 -15.83
CA SER A 455 -28.22 -9.18 -16.18
C SER A 455 -27.56 -9.06 -17.56
N LYS A 456 -28.30 -8.58 -18.57
CA LYS A 456 -27.77 -8.35 -19.92
C LYS A 456 -26.72 -7.24 -19.97
N LYS A 457 -26.91 -6.14 -19.24
CA LYS A 457 -25.90 -5.06 -19.16
C LYS A 457 -24.62 -5.53 -18.48
N CYS A 458 -24.72 -6.34 -17.43
CA CYS A 458 -23.57 -6.98 -16.79
C CYS A 458 -22.80 -7.90 -17.75
N LEU A 459 -23.51 -8.71 -18.55
CA LEU A 459 -22.87 -9.51 -19.61
C LEU A 459 -22.18 -8.64 -20.67
N LEU A 460 -22.82 -7.56 -21.13
CA LEU A 460 -22.21 -6.62 -22.06
C LEU A 460 -20.97 -5.93 -21.46
N ALA A 461 -21.01 -5.59 -20.17
CA ALA A 461 -19.87 -5.05 -19.44
C ALA A 461 -18.73 -6.07 -19.39
N PHE A 462 -19.04 -7.32 -19.06
CA PHE A 462 -18.06 -8.40 -19.06
C PHE A 462 -17.39 -8.55 -20.43
N GLN A 463 -18.16 -8.57 -21.53
CA GLN A 463 -17.58 -8.68 -22.89
C GLN A 463 -16.58 -7.55 -23.20
N LYS A 464 -16.84 -6.32 -22.73
CA LYS A 464 -15.90 -5.19 -22.86
C LYS A 464 -14.65 -5.37 -21.99
N LEU A 465 -14.80 -5.94 -20.79
CA LEU A 465 -13.71 -6.17 -19.84
C LEU A 465 -12.79 -7.34 -20.24
N LYS A 466 -13.31 -8.37 -20.92
CA LYS A 466 -12.56 -9.57 -21.32
C LYS A 466 -11.25 -9.25 -22.03
N GLY A 467 -11.24 -8.24 -22.90
CA GLY A 467 -10.03 -7.82 -23.61
C GLY A 467 -8.92 -7.34 -22.69
N LYS A 468 -9.26 -6.58 -21.64
CA LYS A 468 -8.30 -6.06 -20.65
C LYS A 468 -7.88 -7.12 -19.64
N GLU A 469 -8.78 -8.03 -19.28
CA GLU A 469 -8.55 -9.05 -18.25
C GLU A 469 -8.13 -10.42 -18.84
N MET A 470 -7.70 -10.47 -20.11
CA MET A 470 -7.34 -11.71 -20.81
C MET A 470 -6.28 -12.53 -20.07
N HIS A 471 -5.31 -11.86 -19.42
CA HIS A 471 -4.31 -12.55 -18.61
C HIS A 471 -4.94 -13.25 -17.39
N SER A 472 -5.80 -12.56 -16.65
CA SER A 472 -6.59 -13.10 -15.53
C SER A 472 -7.44 -14.30 -15.97
N LEU A 473 -8.07 -14.23 -17.15
CA LEU A 473 -8.87 -15.34 -17.71
C LEU A 473 -8.02 -16.57 -18.05
N ARG A 474 -6.84 -16.37 -18.64
CA ARG A 474 -5.89 -17.48 -18.93
C ARG A 474 -5.35 -18.10 -17.65
N LEU A 475 -5.08 -17.29 -16.62
CA LEU A 475 -4.68 -17.77 -15.32
C LEU A 475 -5.79 -18.62 -14.67
N LEU A 476 -7.06 -18.18 -14.73
CA LEU A 476 -8.20 -18.98 -14.28
C LEU A 476 -8.30 -20.32 -15.02
N ALA A 477 -8.20 -20.29 -16.36
CA ALA A 477 -8.20 -21.50 -17.19
C ALA A 477 -7.10 -22.49 -16.78
N SER A 478 -5.88 -21.98 -16.53
CA SER A 478 -4.76 -22.79 -16.07
C SER A 478 -4.97 -23.37 -14.66
N ILE A 479 -5.48 -22.56 -13.70
CA ILE A 479 -5.71 -23.03 -12.33
C ILE A 479 -6.83 -24.08 -12.27
N MET A 480 -7.88 -23.87 -13.06
CA MET A 480 -9.08 -24.71 -13.08
C MET A 480 -8.92 -25.96 -13.96
N ASP A 481 -7.85 -26.04 -14.76
CA ASP A 481 -7.64 -27.09 -15.76
C ASP A 481 -8.82 -27.20 -16.76
N LEU A 482 -9.28 -26.04 -17.23
CA LEU A 482 -10.37 -25.91 -18.19
C LEU A 482 -9.91 -25.09 -19.39
N ASN A 483 -10.55 -25.29 -20.54
CA ASN A 483 -10.31 -24.42 -21.69
C ASN A 483 -10.88 -23.00 -21.43
N LEU A 484 -10.33 -22.02 -22.13
CA LEU A 484 -10.69 -20.61 -21.95
C LEU A 484 -12.19 -20.35 -22.16
N ASN A 485 -12.80 -20.97 -23.18
CA ASN A 485 -14.22 -20.80 -23.47
C ASN A 485 -15.12 -21.31 -22.33
N MET A 486 -14.77 -22.43 -21.70
CA MET A 486 -15.49 -22.94 -20.52
C MET A 486 -15.38 -21.98 -19.34
N VAL A 487 -14.19 -21.44 -19.06
CA VAL A 487 -14.00 -20.45 -17.98
C VAL A 487 -14.79 -19.17 -18.24
N GLU A 488 -14.76 -18.66 -19.47
CA GLU A 488 -15.53 -17.50 -19.86
C GLU A 488 -17.04 -17.75 -19.71
N GLY A 489 -17.52 -18.94 -20.06
CA GLY A 489 -18.91 -19.34 -19.85
C GLY A 489 -19.30 -19.42 -18.37
N LEU A 490 -18.44 -20.01 -17.52
CA LEU A 490 -18.65 -20.07 -16.07
C LEU A 490 -18.74 -18.67 -15.45
N LEU A 491 -17.85 -17.76 -15.88
CA LEU A 491 -17.85 -16.36 -15.46
C LEU A 491 -19.09 -15.64 -15.97
N ALA A 492 -19.45 -15.80 -17.24
CA ALA A 492 -20.66 -15.22 -17.82
C ALA A 492 -21.91 -15.67 -17.06
N LEU A 493 -22.02 -16.96 -16.72
CA LEU A 493 -23.12 -17.49 -15.92
C LEU A 493 -23.14 -16.89 -14.51
N GLY A 494 -21.97 -16.83 -13.85
CA GLY A 494 -21.83 -16.21 -12.52
C GLY A 494 -22.18 -14.73 -12.51
N ILE A 495 -21.75 -13.97 -13.52
CA ILE A 495 -22.02 -12.53 -13.68
C ILE A 495 -23.49 -12.29 -14.00
N ALA A 496 -24.07 -13.04 -14.94
CA ALA A 496 -25.45 -12.87 -15.34
C ALA A 496 -26.43 -13.17 -14.20
N LEU A 497 -26.08 -14.12 -13.33
CA LEU A 497 -26.94 -14.60 -12.26
C LEU A 497 -26.51 -14.15 -10.86
N HIS A 498 -25.45 -13.33 -10.71
CA HIS A 498 -24.90 -12.96 -9.41
C HIS A 498 -25.95 -12.36 -8.46
N ASP A 499 -26.97 -11.74 -9.04
CA ASP A 499 -28.09 -11.06 -8.38
C ASP A 499 -29.41 -11.85 -8.38
N ILE A 500 -29.39 -13.15 -8.70
CA ILE A 500 -30.60 -13.98 -8.74
C ILE A 500 -31.36 -13.98 -7.39
N GLY A 501 -30.68 -13.78 -6.27
CA GLY A 501 -31.29 -13.61 -4.96
C GLY A 501 -32.24 -12.42 -4.84
N LYS A 502 -32.14 -11.41 -5.71
CA LYS A 502 -33.12 -10.32 -5.80
C LYS A 502 -34.48 -10.82 -6.30
N LEU A 503 -34.54 -11.97 -6.97
CA LEU A 503 -35.79 -12.65 -7.35
C LEU A 503 -36.45 -13.42 -6.19
N ASN A 504 -35.88 -13.34 -4.98
CA ASN A 504 -36.57 -13.80 -3.78
C ASN A 504 -37.89 -13.05 -3.61
N VAL A 505 -38.99 -13.78 -3.41
CA VAL A 505 -40.34 -13.22 -3.28
C VAL A 505 -40.41 -12.14 -2.20
N GLU A 506 -39.76 -12.34 -1.06
CA GLU A 506 -39.72 -11.35 0.02
C GLU A 506 -38.90 -10.10 -0.33
N TRP A 507 -37.87 -10.24 -1.17
CA TRP A 507 -37.09 -9.12 -1.66
C TRP A 507 -37.94 -8.25 -2.60
N GLN A 508 -38.60 -8.85 -3.59
CA GLN A 508 -39.48 -8.13 -4.53
C GLN A 508 -40.68 -7.49 -3.81
N LYS A 509 -41.30 -8.19 -2.84
CA LYS A 509 -42.37 -7.60 -2.01
C LYS A 509 -41.90 -6.37 -1.23
N SER A 510 -40.68 -6.39 -0.70
CA SER A 510 -40.14 -5.27 0.09
C SER A 510 -40.03 -3.97 -0.72
N ILE A 511 -39.88 -4.10 -2.04
CA ILE A 511 -39.83 -2.99 -3.00
C ILE A 511 -41.16 -2.75 -3.75
N GLY A 512 -42.25 -3.40 -3.33
CA GLY A 512 -43.59 -3.19 -3.89
C GLY A 512 -43.94 -4.01 -5.12
N ILE A 513 -43.12 -5.01 -5.49
CA ILE A 513 -43.39 -5.92 -6.61
C ILE A 513 -44.04 -7.21 -6.08
N HIS A 514 -45.23 -7.54 -6.61
CA HIS A 514 -45.96 -8.78 -6.32
C HIS A 514 -45.75 -9.82 -7.43
N GLU A 515 -46.16 -11.09 -7.21
CA GLU A 515 -45.82 -12.25 -8.06
C GLU A 515 -46.13 -12.10 -9.57
N ASN A 516 -47.07 -11.22 -9.96
CA ASN A 516 -47.42 -10.94 -11.37
C ASN A 516 -46.72 -9.71 -11.96
N GLY A 517 -45.93 -8.97 -11.18
CA GLY A 517 -45.18 -7.80 -11.62
C GLY A 517 -43.88 -8.17 -12.33
N VAL A 518 -43.26 -7.20 -13.01
CA VAL A 518 -41.93 -7.38 -13.61
C VAL A 518 -40.87 -7.23 -12.51
N PRO A 519 -39.97 -8.22 -12.32
CA PRO A 519 -39.00 -8.17 -11.24
C PRO A 519 -37.91 -7.15 -11.52
N LEU A 520 -37.57 -6.36 -10.50
CA LEU A 520 -36.54 -5.31 -10.60
C LEU A 520 -35.22 -5.77 -9.98
N ALA A 521 -34.10 -5.32 -10.55
CA ALA A 521 -32.78 -5.42 -9.93
C ALA A 521 -32.43 -4.14 -9.15
N HIS A 522 -32.90 -2.98 -9.62
CA HIS A 522 -32.65 -1.68 -9.01
C HIS A 522 -33.92 -0.83 -8.95
N THR A 523 -34.11 -0.16 -7.82
CA THR A 523 -35.21 0.78 -7.58
C THR A 523 -34.84 1.72 -6.42
N ILE A 524 -35.46 2.90 -6.38
CA ILE A 524 -35.28 3.86 -5.30
C ILE A 524 -36.21 3.45 -4.15
N THR A 525 -35.66 2.85 -3.10
CA THR A 525 -36.42 2.48 -1.90
C THR A 525 -35.68 2.89 -0.64
N GLU A 526 -36.39 3.51 0.30
CA GLU A 526 -35.89 3.80 1.64
C GLU A 526 -36.06 2.58 2.59
N ARG A 527 -36.70 1.50 2.11
CA ARG A 527 -36.99 0.32 2.92
C ARG A 527 -35.78 -0.61 2.99
N LYS A 528 -35.56 -1.20 4.17
CA LYS A 528 -34.54 -2.23 4.38
C LYS A 528 -34.90 -3.50 3.60
N VAL A 529 -34.13 -3.80 2.57
CA VAL A 529 -34.31 -5.01 1.75
C VAL A 529 -33.57 -6.22 2.35
N PRO A 530 -34.07 -7.46 2.15
CA PRO A 530 -33.36 -8.68 2.57
C PRO A 530 -31.97 -8.83 1.91
N PRO A 531 -31.02 -9.53 2.56
CA PRO A 531 -29.77 -9.92 1.91
C PRO A 531 -30.06 -10.80 0.70
N HIS A 532 -29.45 -10.50 -0.45
CA HIS A 532 -29.65 -11.25 -1.69
C HIS A 532 -28.38 -11.96 -2.18
N ALA A 533 -27.19 -11.41 -1.93
CA ALA A 533 -25.93 -12.00 -2.40
C ALA A 533 -25.68 -13.43 -1.88
N THR A 534 -25.94 -13.68 -0.58
CA THR A 534 -25.80 -15.01 0.02
C THR A 534 -26.88 -15.98 -0.48
N ILE A 535 -28.08 -15.48 -0.78
CA ILE A 535 -29.13 -16.26 -1.46
C ILE A 535 -28.68 -16.66 -2.86
N SER A 536 -28.17 -15.72 -3.66
CA SER A 536 -27.65 -16.00 -5.01
C SER A 536 -26.58 -17.08 -4.98
N ALA A 537 -25.65 -16.98 -4.03
CA ALA A 537 -24.58 -17.95 -3.85
C ALA A 537 -25.10 -19.36 -3.51
N ASP A 538 -26.06 -19.47 -2.60
CA ASP A 538 -26.65 -20.76 -2.24
C ASP A 538 -27.49 -21.36 -3.37
N ALA A 539 -28.27 -20.52 -4.07
CA ALA A 539 -29.10 -20.90 -5.19
C ALA A 539 -28.30 -21.48 -6.37
N LEU A 540 -27.15 -20.86 -6.69
CA LEU A 540 -26.32 -21.21 -7.85
C LEU A 540 -25.26 -22.27 -7.56
N TYR A 541 -24.94 -22.53 -6.29
CA TYR A 541 -23.90 -23.49 -5.93
C TYR A 541 -24.07 -24.89 -6.54
N PRO A 542 -25.28 -25.48 -6.65
CA PRO A 542 -25.45 -26.79 -7.30
C PRO A 542 -24.93 -26.81 -8.74
N ILE A 543 -25.15 -25.77 -9.52
CA ILE A 543 -24.66 -25.64 -10.90
C ILE A 543 -23.14 -25.56 -10.93
N PHE A 544 -22.54 -24.67 -10.13
CA PHE A 544 -21.08 -24.56 -10.13
C PHE A 544 -20.40 -25.83 -9.62
N LYS A 545 -21.05 -26.55 -8.72
CA LYS A 545 -20.59 -27.86 -8.24
C LYS A 545 -20.69 -28.95 -9.30
N SER A 546 -21.68 -28.91 -10.20
CA SER A 546 -21.79 -29.88 -11.31
C SER A 546 -20.80 -29.57 -12.43
N LEU A 547 -20.55 -28.30 -12.74
CA LEU A 547 -19.67 -27.88 -13.82
C LEU A 547 -18.18 -27.86 -13.46
N ILE A 548 -17.82 -27.68 -12.18
CA ILE A 548 -16.42 -27.52 -11.74
C ILE A 548 -16.00 -28.78 -10.97
N PRO A 549 -15.10 -29.61 -11.51
CA PRO A 549 -14.72 -30.89 -10.90
C PRO A 549 -14.14 -30.74 -9.48
N ASN A 550 -13.40 -29.66 -9.22
CA ASN A 550 -12.78 -29.41 -7.93
C ASN A 550 -13.73 -28.67 -6.98
N LYS A 551 -14.16 -29.33 -5.89
CA LYS A 551 -15.06 -28.77 -4.87
C LYS A 551 -14.61 -27.41 -4.34
N TYR A 552 -13.30 -27.22 -4.09
CA TYR A 552 -12.79 -25.96 -3.54
C TYR A 552 -12.86 -24.82 -4.55
N LEU A 553 -12.70 -25.10 -5.84
CA LEU A 553 -12.86 -24.09 -6.88
C LEU A 553 -14.34 -23.75 -7.09
N ALA A 554 -15.25 -24.73 -7.02
CA ALA A 554 -16.70 -24.48 -7.04
C ALA A 554 -17.14 -23.62 -5.84
N LEU A 555 -16.58 -23.88 -4.65
CA LEU A 555 -16.80 -23.04 -3.47
C LEU A 555 -16.24 -21.62 -3.64
N ALA A 556 -15.15 -21.43 -4.39
CA ALA A 556 -14.64 -20.09 -4.69
C ALA A 556 -15.64 -19.25 -5.51
N PHE A 557 -16.34 -19.86 -6.47
CA PHE A 557 -17.48 -19.24 -7.16
C PHE A 557 -18.61 -18.87 -6.20
N LYS A 558 -19.00 -19.81 -5.32
CA LYS A 558 -20.02 -19.57 -4.29
C LYS A 558 -19.67 -18.35 -3.44
N TYR A 559 -18.44 -18.28 -2.93
CA TYR A 559 -18.00 -17.15 -2.10
C TYR A 559 -17.91 -15.85 -2.90
N ALA A 560 -17.39 -15.88 -4.14
CA ALA A 560 -17.29 -14.68 -4.97
C ALA A 560 -18.68 -14.05 -5.22
N ILE A 561 -19.69 -14.88 -5.47
CA ILE A 561 -21.09 -14.46 -5.58
C ILE A 561 -21.62 -14.01 -4.22
N ALA A 562 -21.36 -14.71 -3.12
CA ALA A 562 -21.84 -14.28 -1.80
C ALA A 562 -21.28 -12.90 -1.38
N HIS A 563 -20.08 -12.58 -1.87
CA HIS A 563 -19.27 -11.44 -1.45
C HIS A 563 -19.27 -10.27 -2.45
N HIS A 564 -20.13 -10.29 -3.47
CA HIS A 564 -20.16 -9.22 -4.48
C HIS A 564 -20.69 -7.86 -3.95
N HIS A 565 -21.22 -7.80 -2.73
CA HIS A 565 -21.50 -6.52 -2.04
C HIS A 565 -20.64 -6.31 -0.81
N HIS A 566 -20.33 -7.39 -0.09
CA HIS A 566 -19.58 -7.33 1.14
C HIS A 566 -18.81 -8.64 1.35
N THR A 567 -17.50 -8.56 1.54
CA THR A 567 -16.56 -9.70 1.64
C THR A 567 -16.72 -10.57 2.88
N ARG A 568 -17.76 -10.33 3.69
CA ARG A 568 -17.98 -10.99 4.99
C ARG A 568 -19.40 -11.49 5.20
N ALA A 569 -20.22 -11.50 4.15
CA ALA A 569 -21.59 -12.00 4.27
C ALA A 569 -21.54 -13.52 4.56
N ARG A 570 -22.21 -13.98 5.63
CA ARG A 570 -22.15 -15.39 6.07
C ARG A 570 -23.51 -16.07 6.13
N GLU A 571 -24.54 -15.31 6.47
CA GLU A 571 -25.86 -15.83 6.73
C GLU A 571 -26.68 -15.95 5.43
N ILE A 572 -27.31 -17.10 5.27
CA ILE A 572 -28.27 -17.40 4.22
C ILE A 572 -29.64 -17.47 4.91
N PRO A 573 -30.49 -16.43 4.77
CA PRO A 573 -31.85 -16.48 5.28
C PRO A 573 -32.71 -17.46 4.45
N PRO A 574 -33.83 -17.95 4.98
CA PRO A 574 -34.84 -18.66 4.20
C PRO A 574 -35.29 -17.82 3.01
N TYR A 575 -35.48 -18.47 1.87
CA TYR A 575 -35.86 -17.79 0.64
C TYR A 575 -36.71 -18.68 -0.26
N LYS A 576 -37.45 -18.02 -1.17
CA LYS A 576 -38.14 -18.66 -2.28
C LYS A 576 -37.97 -17.77 -3.50
N LEU A 577 -37.23 -18.26 -4.50
CA LEU A 577 -37.06 -17.58 -5.77
C LEU A 577 -38.36 -17.65 -6.58
N GLY A 578 -38.80 -16.50 -7.08
CA GLY A 578 -39.89 -16.37 -8.04
C GLY A 578 -39.38 -16.13 -9.46
N TRP A 579 -40.29 -15.80 -10.38
CA TRP A 579 -39.96 -15.38 -11.76
C TRP A 579 -39.02 -16.34 -12.51
N ILE A 580 -39.28 -17.65 -12.39
CA ILE A 580 -38.43 -18.73 -12.89
C ILE A 580 -38.07 -18.54 -14.37
N GLY A 581 -39.06 -18.21 -15.20
CA GLY A 581 -38.85 -17.99 -16.64
C GLY A 581 -37.82 -16.91 -16.98
N CYS A 582 -37.61 -15.92 -16.10
CA CYS A 582 -36.64 -14.84 -16.32
C CYS A 582 -35.21 -15.35 -16.27
N TYR A 583 -34.83 -16.06 -15.20
CA TYR A 583 -33.46 -16.58 -15.08
C TYR A 583 -33.25 -17.82 -15.96
N GLU A 584 -34.29 -18.62 -16.23
CA GLU A 584 -34.19 -19.73 -17.20
C GLU A 584 -33.81 -19.24 -18.60
N SER A 585 -34.38 -18.12 -19.05
CA SER A 585 -34.04 -17.58 -20.38
C SER A 585 -32.58 -17.14 -20.42
N VAL A 586 -32.10 -16.48 -19.37
CA VAL A 586 -30.70 -16.03 -19.25
C VAL A 586 -29.73 -17.22 -19.21
N VAL A 587 -30.03 -18.26 -18.42
CA VAL A 587 -29.22 -19.49 -18.38
C VAL A 587 -29.11 -20.12 -19.77
N ARG A 588 -30.23 -20.28 -20.47
CA ARG A 588 -30.25 -20.88 -21.83
C ARG A 588 -29.48 -20.03 -22.85
N GLU A 589 -29.57 -18.70 -22.75
CA GLU A 589 -28.83 -17.77 -23.62
C GLU A 589 -27.32 -17.92 -23.42
N VAL A 590 -26.84 -17.84 -22.17
CA VAL A 590 -25.42 -18.00 -21.83
C VAL A 590 -24.91 -19.40 -22.20
N CYS A 591 -25.68 -20.45 -21.90
CA CYS A 591 -25.29 -21.82 -22.21
C CYS A 591 -25.16 -22.03 -23.72
N ARG A 592 -26.05 -21.45 -24.54
CA ARG A 592 -25.96 -21.52 -26.00
C ARG A 592 -24.75 -20.78 -26.53
N GLU A 593 -24.46 -19.59 -26.00
CA GLU A 593 -23.33 -18.76 -26.44
C GLU A 593 -21.99 -19.45 -26.19
N TYR A 594 -21.82 -20.05 -25.01
CA TYR A 594 -20.55 -20.64 -24.58
C TYR A 594 -20.47 -22.16 -24.73
N GLY A 595 -21.53 -22.81 -25.21
CA GLY A 595 -21.60 -24.28 -25.34
C GLY A 595 -21.57 -25.02 -24.00
N LEU A 596 -22.19 -24.46 -22.96
CA LEU A 596 -22.34 -25.11 -21.66
C LEU A 596 -23.60 -25.98 -21.63
N TYR A 597 -23.59 -27.03 -20.82
CA TYR A 597 -24.76 -27.86 -20.54
C TYR A 597 -25.16 -27.69 -19.07
N VAL A 598 -26.21 -26.91 -18.83
CA VAL A 598 -26.78 -26.64 -17.50
C VAL A 598 -28.28 -26.77 -17.58
N GLU A 599 -28.85 -27.61 -16.72
CA GLU A 599 -30.30 -27.67 -16.54
C GLU A 599 -30.72 -26.59 -15.52
N PRO A 600 -31.55 -25.59 -15.90
CA PRO A 600 -31.99 -24.56 -14.97
C PRO A 600 -32.69 -25.08 -13.71
N ALA A 601 -33.23 -26.31 -13.76
CA ALA A 601 -33.81 -27.02 -12.63
C ALA A 601 -32.80 -27.37 -11.52
N GLU A 602 -31.49 -27.31 -11.81
CA GLU A 602 -30.43 -27.48 -10.79
C GLU A 602 -30.32 -26.26 -9.85
N ILE A 603 -30.86 -25.09 -10.23
CA ILE A 603 -30.91 -23.92 -9.35
C ILE A 603 -31.77 -24.26 -8.14
N ARG A 604 -31.24 -24.03 -6.92
CA ARG A 604 -32.05 -24.21 -5.71
C ARG A 604 -33.07 -23.07 -5.63
N ILE A 605 -34.34 -23.43 -5.77
CA ILE A 605 -35.46 -22.47 -5.83
C ILE A 605 -35.89 -22.01 -4.42
N ALA A 606 -35.71 -22.84 -3.40
CA ALA A 606 -36.11 -22.48 -2.04
C ALA A 606 -35.21 -23.09 -0.97
N GLU A 607 -35.14 -22.37 0.15
CA GLU A 607 -34.53 -22.82 1.40
C GLU A 607 -35.45 -22.42 2.55
N THR A 608 -35.77 -23.37 3.44
CA THR A 608 -36.72 -23.15 4.54
C THR A 608 -36.03 -22.86 5.87
N MET A 609 -34.73 -23.12 5.99
CA MET A 609 -33.97 -22.93 7.22
C MET A 609 -32.91 -21.84 7.06
N TYR A 610 -32.65 -21.13 8.15
CA TYR A 610 -31.45 -20.30 8.25
C TYR A 610 -30.20 -21.18 8.16
N LYS A 611 -29.27 -20.81 7.28
CA LYS A 611 -27.99 -21.51 7.10
C LYS A 611 -26.85 -20.51 7.13
N ASN A 612 -25.66 -21.03 7.39
CA ASN A 612 -24.43 -20.30 7.13
C ASN A 612 -23.81 -20.82 5.84
N LEU A 613 -23.05 -19.98 5.14
CA LEU A 613 -22.06 -20.46 4.16
C LEU A 613 -21.17 -21.52 4.86
N GLU A 614 -20.78 -22.57 4.11
CA GLU A 614 -20.02 -23.72 4.66
C GLU A 614 -18.86 -23.25 5.56
N THR A 615 -18.56 -24.00 6.63
CA THR A 615 -17.58 -23.60 7.66
C THR A 615 -16.19 -23.36 7.06
N GLY A 616 -15.77 -22.09 7.03
CA GLY A 616 -14.43 -21.63 6.69
C GLY A 616 -14.32 -21.05 5.28
N MET A 617 -14.20 -19.72 5.18
CA MET A 617 -13.70 -19.08 3.97
C MET A 617 -12.26 -19.53 3.71
N PHE A 618 -11.85 -19.60 2.45
CA PHE A 618 -10.45 -19.92 2.13
C PHE A 618 -9.52 -18.88 2.75
N ASN A 619 -8.59 -19.32 3.57
CA ASN A 619 -7.46 -18.49 3.93
C ASN A 619 -6.56 -18.32 2.70
N ILE A 620 -5.72 -17.28 2.72
CA ILE A 620 -4.81 -16.97 1.62
C ILE A 620 -3.81 -18.11 1.35
N GLU A 621 -3.56 -18.98 2.34
CA GLU A 621 -2.79 -20.22 2.30
C GLU A 621 -3.29 -21.19 1.23
N ALA A 622 -4.61 -21.23 0.99
CA ALA A 622 -5.21 -22.00 -0.09
C ALA A 622 -5.08 -21.25 -1.43
N LEU A 623 -3.83 -21.15 -1.93
CA LEU A 623 -3.43 -20.31 -3.07
C LEU A 623 -4.39 -20.37 -4.27
N LYS A 624 -4.69 -21.57 -4.79
CA LYS A 624 -5.53 -21.75 -5.97
C LYS A 624 -6.99 -21.30 -5.72
N PRO A 625 -7.73 -21.84 -4.73
CA PRO A 625 -9.07 -21.35 -4.39
C PRO A 625 -9.12 -19.85 -4.08
N TYR A 626 -8.12 -19.32 -3.36
CA TYR A 626 -8.04 -17.90 -3.03
C TYR A 626 -7.92 -17.00 -4.27
N THR A 627 -7.01 -17.38 -5.18
CA THR A 627 -6.81 -16.67 -6.45
C THR A 627 -8.07 -16.69 -7.30
N VAL A 628 -8.69 -17.87 -7.44
CA VAL A 628 -9.95 -18.02 -8.19
C VAL A 628 -11.06 -17.15 -7.61
N TYR A 629 -11.22 -17.14 -6.28
CA TYR A 629 -12.16 -16.26 -5.60
C TYR A 629 -11.90 -14.77 -5.92
N CYS A 630 -10.65 -14.31 -5.78
CA CYS A 630 -10.31 -12.90 -6.00
C CYS A 630 -10.60 -12.45 -7.44
N LEU A 631 -10.25 -13.28 -8.43
CA LEU A 631 -10.46 -12.97 -9.84
C LEU A 631 -11.94 -12.94 -10.22
N ILE A 632 -12.73 -13.93 -9.78
CA ILE A 632 -14.17 -13.96 -10.04
C ILE A 632 -14.86 -12.78 -9.35
N ALA A 633 -14.54 -12.54 -8.09
CA ALA A 633 -15.13 -11.45 -7.32
C ALA A 633 -14.83 -10.10 -7.99
N ARG A 634 -13.58 -9.88 -8.43
CA ARG A 634 -13.21 -8.69 -9.21
C ARG A 634 -14.04 -8.57 -10.48
N LEU A 635 -14.16 -9.62 -11.30
CA LEU A 635 -14.88 -9.59 -12.57
C LEU A 635 -16.39 -9.37 -12.40
N ILE A 636 -17.02 -9.96 -11.37
CA ILE A 636 -18.42 -9.69 -11.02
C ILE A 636 -18.58 -8.22 -10.63
N ARG A 637 -17.75 -7.73 -9.69
CA ARG A 637 -17.82 -6.36 -9.19
C ARG A 637 -17.56 -5.31 -10.26
N LEU A 638 -16.63 -5.54 -11.17
CA LEU A 638 -16.35 -4.63 -12.26
C LEU A 638 -17.50 -4.64 -13.27
N SER A 639 -17.99 -5.82 -13.67
CA SER A 639 -19.12 -5.94 -14.61
C SER A 639 -20.39 -5.27 -14.07
N ASP A 640 -20.72 -5.51 -12.79
CA ASP A 640 -21.84 -4.87 -12.09
C ASP A 640 -21.71 -3.34 -12.11
N ARG A 641 -20.54 -2.80 -11.72
CA ARG A 641 -20.31 -1.34 -11.70
C ARG A 641 -20.36 -0.71 -13.09
N GLU A 642 -19.75 -1.33 -14.10
CA GLU A 642 -19.74 -0.82 -15.47
C GLU A 642 -21.14 -0.90 -16.13
N SER A 643 -22.03 -1.76 -15.63
CA SER A 643 -23.42 -1.83 -16.11
C SER A 643 -24.18 -0.52 -15.89
N PHE A 644 -23.89 0.21 -14.81
CA PHE A 644 -24.51 1.50 -14.48
C PHE A 644 -24.01 2.64 -15.37
N VAL A 645 -22.73 2.64 -15.75
CA VAL A 645 -22.14 3.66 -16.64
C VAL A 645 -22.79 3.63 -18.03
N MET A 646 -23.30 2.47 -18.46
CA MET A 646 -23.99 2.36 -19.75
C MET A 646 -25.34 3.08 -19.82
N ASN A 647 -25.91 3.49 -18.67
CA ASN A 647 -27.12 4.33 -18.63
C ASN A 647 -26.82 5.82 -18.90
N ASP A 648 -25.60 6.28 -18.61
CA ASP A 648 -25.15 7.66 -18.85
C ASP A 648 -24.55 7.83 -20.25
N ARG A 649 -25.39 7.71 -21.29
CA ARG A 649 -24.98 8.04 -22.68
C ARG A 649 -24.74 9.55 -22.94
N ASN A 650 -24.49 10.35 -21.92
CA ASN A 650 -24.10 11.76 -22.06
C ASN A 650 -22.70 12.10 -21.50
N LEU A 651 -21.95 11.16 -20.92
CA LEU A 651 -20.65 11.49 -20.28
C LEU A 651 -19.39 11.09 -21.08
N PHE A 652 -19.52 10.57 -22.30
CA PHE A 652 -18.40 10.44 -23.24
C PHE A 652 -18.58 11.35 -24.47
N LYS A 653 -18.71 12.65 -24.21
CA LYS A 653 -18.33 13.70 -25.14
C LYS A 653 -17.60 14.78 -24.34
N THR A 654 -16.27 14.64 -24.21
CA THR A 654 -15.25 15.66 -24.54
C THR A 654 -13.89 15.27 -23.96
N ASN A 655 -12.90 15.24 -24.87
CA ASN A 655 -11.44 15.32 -24.75
C ASN A 655 -10.67 14.26 -23.95
#